data_AF-A0A0N9I555-F1
#
_entry.id   AF-A0A0N9I555-F1
#
_cell.length_a   1.000
_cell.length_b   1.000
_cell.length_c   1.000
_cell.angle_alpha   90.00
_cell.angle_beta   90.00
_cell.angle_gamma   90.00
#
_symmetry.space_group_name_H-M   'P 1'
#
loop_
_entity.id
_entity.type
_entity.pdbx_description
1 polymer ?
#
loop_
_entity_poly.entity_id
_entity_poly.type
_entity_poly.pdbx_seq_one_letter_code
_entity_poly.pdbx_strand_id
1 'polypeptide(L)'
;MAIQSRDLGDNRDSIIALTELGTRLADGIADTLTDVEHSLNGVLPAHDIVPHHISEFVSACHRELDATAHALEAELDRTALLDCLCVAVLLGQWNGPVNAFTSEMEMLASAQERISAPESFTRDSLQAALRALCLARRRDILRRYLAAFEQEPAKVAEDRTALHGAFITCYDWEYSLRLAEQMRRRGGVHPDLTVLITLYITVMRHRYDVLQRFRQDTGDAAFDTVLRDGTLLHLPRDLVLSERAAEVLTECALDLCVPWPLLVQALPEQLRAEAERWRELLVAPDRALTFAPLVQDGDFVLLALPHVISTNLSRLVERVFAGRPSLPYYRARGAAVEDEAMRHLSGVCPGARTMRGGTYPGPRPGELIEVDGVLVWRDVVLVLESKGGYLSERARTGDPASVTSELRRTVGDGFFQAARLVRALERDREVTLTGDRGQSLTLAANAIRRIYAVVPTADKFESLSTTLDLLWTRQILPDGAIPLIMAVQDLHLLTDLLRTPLELLGYLDYREEVLAEPGFRVGDELEVLGCYVGNTDVIGDLRKVRTEPGSALLSTNQQERFLDPWIHQVNHARVNHIPVPPPPRRHTEADRALIERFHADTGDTASATLLHQFDGAHLGVAIRLTDEATRPRRGAPIPYVIGDFGVVVVNPGEPVRAVRRLPRVREVRARTRMLVYLSPAHDGAVLRHAELGRAHVLAERTGGLVERSRLGKLDPWFDDHARRRHGAHRDITPADQENVSRLVEAGLPDTTARGVTRQGLTSQVLDLAGSDAGISLNQAADLYLTHVHQAADALGVDATDLAFSTGAARDVLRLLASGAIRPEDAVTLIRLSVGNPAVSVETLAGEGGLLTEHSTSLLDRVLAGSGHTVDELRRMNAKDRRKARNRLLGAIRRQHPTVNMNAAAAYVERLFPS
;
A
#
# COMPACT_ATOMS: atom_id res chain seq x y z
N MET A 1 19.78 15.95 13.97
CA MET A 1 20.91 15.71 13.04
C MET A 1 21.36 14.25 13.03
N ALA A 2 20.49 13.31 13.39
CA ALA A 2 20.69 11.88 13.19
C ALA A 2 19.38 11.39 12.59
N ILE A 3 19.28 11.51 11.28
CA ILE A 3 18.28 10.81 10.50
C ILE A 3 19.06 9.75 9.77
N GLN A 4 18.53 8.53 9.79
CA GLN A 4 18.90 7.39 8.95
C GLN A 4 19.75 7.82 7.77
N SER A 5 21.05 7.94 8.00
CA SER A 5 21.93 7.66 6.91
C SER A 5 21.55 6.22 6.52
N ARG A 6 21.72 5.86 5.24
CA ARG A 6 22.37 4.56 4.96
C ARG A 6 23.29 4.31 6.14
N ASP A 7 22.97 3.35 7.00
CA ASP A 7 23.65 3.23 8.28
C ASP A 7 25.15 3.33 7.98
N LEU A 8 25.77 4.46 8.35
CA LEU A 8 27.14 4.74 7.89
C LEU A 8 28.04 3.68 8.54
N GLY A 9 27.62 3.22 9.72
CA GLY A 9 28.04 2.00 10.38
C GLY A 9 27.84 0.75 9.53
N ASP A 10 26.69 0.56 8.87
CA ASP A 10 26.45 -0.58 7.96
C ASP A 10 27.39 -0.62 6.78
N ASN A 11 27.63 0.52 6.11
CA ASN A 11 28.61 0.56 5.03
C ASN A 11 30.02 0.28 5.55
N ARG A 12 30.41 0.85 6.69
CA ARG A 12 31.73 0.64 7.30
C ARG A 12 31.93 -0.79 7.77
N ASP A 13 30.92 -1.36 8.43
CA ASP A 13 30.91 -2.76 8.86
C ASP A 13 30.89 -3.69 7.64
N SER A 14 30.19 -3.32 6.56
CA SER A 14 30.22 -4.06 5.30
C SER A 14 31.61 -4.05 4.68
N ILE A 15 32.28 -2.90 4.66
CA ILE A 15 33.67 -2.79 4.21
C ILE A 15 34.57 -3.71 5.04
N ILE A 16 34.49 -3.65 6.37
CA ILE A 16 35.28 -4.50 7.28
C ILE A 16 35.01 -5.99 7.01
N ALA A 17 33.74 -6.41 6.99
CA ALA A 17 33.36 -7.80 6.79
C ALA A 17 33.79 -8.33 5.42
N LEU A 18 33.65 -7.52 4.36
CA LEU A 18 34.04 -7.91 3.00
C LEU A 18 35.55 -7.98 2.82
N THR A 19 36.30 -6.99 3.32
CA THR A 19 37.78 -7.01 3.24
C THR A 19 38.37 -8.20 4.00
N GLU A 20 37.77 -8.62 5.11
CA GLU A 20 38.21 -9.80 5.87
C GLU A 20 37.99 -11.14 5.13
N LEU A 21 37.11 -11.20 4.12
CA LEU A 21 36.93 -12.42 3.31
C LEU A 21 38.17 -12.75 2.47
N GLY A 22 39.00 -11.74 2.16
CA GLY A 22 40.23 -11.90 1.39
C GLY A 22 40.03 -12.40 -0.05
N THR A 23 38.89 -12.06 -0.66
CA THR A 23 38.58 -12.41 -2.06
C THR A 23 38.56 -11.16 -2.93
N ARG A 24 39.02 -11.29 -4.18
CA ARG A 24 39.12 -10.15 -5.11
C ARG A 24 37.78 -9.46 -5.37
N LEU A 25 36.68 -10.22 -5.40
CA LEU A 25 35.34 -9.64 -5.57
C LEU A 25 34.89 -8.86 -4.33
N ALA A 26 35.17 -9.37 -3.13
CA ALA A 26 34.84 -8.66 -1.89
C ALA A 26 35.61 -7.34 -1.77
N ASP A 27 36.90 -7.34 -2.10
CA ASP A 27 37.73 -6.13 -2.12
C ASP A 27 37.18 -5.08 -3.10
N GLY A 28 36.80 -5.49 -4.32
CA GLY A 28 36.22 -4.57 -5.30
C GLY A 28 34.87 -3.98 -4.88
N ILE A 29 34.04 -4.75 -4.16
CA ILE A 29 32.79 -4.24 -3.58
C ILE A 29 33.10 -3.25 -2.45
N ALA A 30 34.04 -3.57 -1.56
CA ALA A 30 34.46 -2.71 -0.46
C ALA A 30 35.04 -1.37 -0.95
N ASP A 31 35.88 -1.39 -2.00
CA ASP A 31 36.39 -0.19 -2.64
C ASP A 31 35.25 0.68 -3.19
N THR A 32 34.26 0.06 -3.84
CA THR A 32 33.08 0.78 -4.35
C THR A 32 32.27 1.43 -3.24
N LEU A 33 32.06 0.73 -2.12
CA LEU A 33 31.36 1.28 -0.95
C LEU A 33 32.13 2.45 -0.34
N THR A 34 33.46 2.35 -0.30
CA THR A 34 34.36 3.42 0.16
C THR A 34 34.23 4.66 -0.74
N ASP A 35 34.22 4.47 -2.06
CA ASP A 35 34.04 5.57 -3.02
C ASP A 35 32.64 6.22 -2.94
N VAL A 36 31.61 5.42 -2.64
CA VAL A 36 30.23 5.90 -2.38
C VAL A 36 30.15 6.71 -1.09
N GLU A 37 30.92 6.36 -0.05
CA GLU A 37 31.01 7.14 1.19
C GLU A 37 31.62 8.54 0.94
N HIS A 38 32.51 8.65 -0.06
CA HIS A 38 33.26 9.87 -0.36
C HIS A 38 32.76 10.68 -1.57
N SER A 39 31.86 10.13 -2.41
CA SER A 39 31.41 10.78 -3.66
C SER A 39 29.92 10.54 -3.99
N LEU A 40 29.28 11.54 -4.63
CA LEU A 40 27.90 11.46 -5.16
C LEU A 40 27.76 10.48 -6.36
N ASN A 41 28.85 9.84 -6.81
CA ASN A 41 28.96 9.21 -8.12
C ASN A 41 29.51 7.77 -8.06
N GLY A 42 29.09 6.97 -7.08
CA GLY A 42 29.48 5.57 -7.03
C GLY A 42 28.89 4.76 -8.19
N VAL A 43 29.67 4.60 -9.26
CA VAL A 43 29.43 3.65 -10.34
C VAL A 43 30.29 2.42 -10.05
N LEU A 44 29.66 1.24 -9.95
CA LEU A 44 30.41 -0.02 -9.94
C LEU A 44 31.27 -0.09 -11.21
N PRO A 45 32.60 -0.26 -11.13
CA PRO A 45 33.40 -0.55 -12.31
C PRO A 45 32.97 -1.91 -12.85
N ALA A 46 32.26 -1.92 -13.99
CA ALA A 46 31.77 -3.14 -14.63
C ALA A 46 32.87 -3.96 -15.35
N HIS A 47 34.14 -3.80 -14.97
CA HIS A 47 35.27 -4.42 -15.65
C HIS A 47 35.96 -5.42 -14.72
N ASP A 48 36.04 -6.68 -15.17
CA ASP A 48 36.75 -7.85 -14.59
C ASP A 48 36.05 -8.76 -13.55
N ILE A 49 34.71 -8.85 -13.52
CA ILE A 49 34.03 -9.94 -12.78
C ILE A 49 33.96 -11.21 -13.66
N VAL A 50 34.87 -12.16 -13.46
CA VAL A 50 34.83 -13.50 -14.08
C VAL A 50 34.11 -14.51 -13.16
N PRO A 51 33.44 -15.55 -13.70
CA PRO A 51 32.69 -16.54 -12.90
C PRO A 51 33.49 -17.19 -11.76
N HIS A 52 34.80 -17.32 -11.92
CA HIS A 52 35.68 -17.85 -10.87
C HIS A 52 35.72 -16.96 -9.61
N HIS A 53 35.77 -15.63 -9.77
CA HIS A 53 35.76 -14.69 -8.63
C HIS A 53 34.43 -14.77 -7.85
N ILE A 54 33.31 -15.01 -8.53
CA ILE A 54 31.99 -15.19 -7.88
C ILE A 54 31.98 -16.48 -7.06
N SER A 55 32.48 -17.59 -7.62
CA SER A 55 32.54 -18.89 -6.93
C SER A 55 33.45 -18.85 -5.69
N GLU A 56 34.60 -18.19 -5.80
CA GLU A 56 35.53 -17.96 -4.69
C GLU A 56 34.87 -17.13 -3.57
N PHE A 57 34.22 -16.03 -3.93
CA PHE A 57 33.46 -15.18 -3.01
C PHE A 57 32.36 -15.94 -2.28
N VAL A 58 31.49 -16.64 -3.01
CA VAL A 58 30.39 -17.45 -2.44
C VAL A 58 30.93 -18.48 -1.46
N SER A 59 32.01 -19.18 -1.82
CA SER A 59 32.65 -20.17 -0.97
C SER A 59 33.26 -19.56 0.30
N ALA A 60 33.85 -18.36 0.21
CA ALA A 60 34.39 -17.65 1.36
C ALA A 60 33.27 -17.18 2.31
N CYS A 61 32.18 -16.63 1.77
CA CYS A 61 31.01 -16.24 2.55
C CYS A 61 30.42 -17.42 3.33
N HIS A 62 30.22 -18.59 2.70
CA HIS A 62 29.71 -19.78 3.39
C HIS A 62 30.61 -20.21 4.56
N ARG A 63 31.94 -20.25 4.36
CA ARG A 63 32.88 -20.61 5.43
C ARG A 63 32.83 -19.63 6.61
N GLU A 64 32.81 -18.33 6.33
CA GLU A 64 32.77 -17.31 7.37
C GLU A 64 31.41 -17.29 8.08
N LEU A 65 30.30 -17.55 7.36
CA LEU A 65 28.97 -17.71 7.95
C LEU A 65 28.91 -18.90 8.92
N ASP A 66 29.48 -20.04 8.54
CA ASP A 66 29.56 -21.22 9.41
C ASP A 66 30.39 -20.92 10.66
N ALA A 67 31.57 -20.31 10.51
CA ALA A 67 32.43 -19.93 11.64
C ALA A 67 31.73 -18.94 12.58
N THR A 68 31.06 -17.92 12.01
CA THR A 68 30.29 -16.92 12.77
C THR A 68 29.13 -17.56 13.52
N ALA A 69 28.44 -18.54 12.92
CA ALA A 69 27.35 -19.25 13.58
C ALA A 69 27.81 -20.03 14.82
N HIS A 70 28.91 -20.78 14.72
CA HIS A 70 29.47 -21.52 15.86
C HIS A 70 29.95 -20.58 16.98
N ALA A 71 30.58 -19.45 16.63
CA ALA A 71 31.01 -18.45 17.61
C ALA A 71 29.80 -17.78 18.31
N LEU A 72 28.72 -17.52 17.56
CA LEU A 72 27.51 -16.92 18.09
C LEU A 72 26.85 -17.85 19.12
N GLU A 73 26.72 -19.14 18.81
CA GLU A 73 26.19 -20.15 19.75
C GLU A 73 26.97 -20.16 21.08
N ALA A 74 28.30 -20.13 21.02
CA ALA A 74 29.16 -20.13 22.21
C ALA A 74 28.97 -18.89 23.11
N GLU A 75 28.73 -17.71 22.53
CA GLU A 75 28.46 -16.49 23.31
C GLU A 75 27.01 -16.46 23.82
N LEU A 76 26.05 -17.02 23.08
CA LEU A 76 24.65 -17.16 23.53
C LEU A 76 24.51 -18.07 24.77
N ASP A 77 25.37 -19.07 24.93
CA ASP A 77 25.44 -19.91 26.14
C ASP A 77 25.89 -19.13 27.39
N ARG A 78 26.53 -17.98 27.22
CA ARG A 78 27.11 -17.17 28.30
C ARG A 78 26.32 -15.90 28.62
N THR A 79 25.21 -15.67 27.93
CA THR A 79 24.39 -14.47 28.08
C THR A 79 22.90 -14.79 28.05
N ALA A 80 22.07 -13.84 28.45
CA ALA A 80 20.62 -13.93 28.34
C ALA A 80 20.07 -12.94 27.31
N LEU A 81 18.81 -13.14 26.89
CA LEU A 81 18.18 -12.27 25.90
C LEU A 81 18.08 -10.82 26.37
N LEU A 82 17.76 -10.58 27.64
CA LEU A 82 17.70 -9.22 28.18
C LEU A 82 19.06 -8.52 28.14
N ASP A 83 20.16 -9.24 28.37
CA ASP A 83 21.52 -8.68 28.28
C ASP A 83 21.79 -8.21 26.83
N CYS A 84 21.54 -9.09 25.85
CA CYS A 84 21.67 -8.79 24.42
C CYS A 84 20.84 -7.58 23.99
N LEU A 85 19.55 -7.55 24.35
CA LEU A 85 18.64 -6.49 23.92
C LEU A 85 18.95 -5.15 24.61
N CYS A 86 19.33 -5.16 25.89
CA CYS A 86 19.72 -3.92 26.58
C CYS A 86 21.01 -3.34 26.00
N VAL A 87 22.03 -4.17 25.72
CA VAL A 87 23.27 -3.71 25.07
C VAL A 87 22.96 -3.11 23.69
N ALA A 88 22.14 -3.79 22.88
CA ALA A 88 21.71 -3.28 21.58
C ALA A 88 20.92 -1.97 21.69
N VAL A 89 20.04 -1.82 22.69
CA VAL A 89 19.30 -0.58 22.94
C VAL A 89 20.24 0.56 23.34
N LEU A 90 21.17 0.34 24.27
CA LEU A 90 22.07 1.39 24.75
C LEU A 90 23.04 1.88 23.66
N LEU A 91 23.56 0.96 22.84
CA LEU A 91 24.53 1.29 21.80
C LEU A 91 23.89 1.75 20.48
N GLY A 92 22.73 1.19 20.13
CA GLY A 92 22.11 1.37 18.81
C GLY A 92 20.97 2.38 18.77
N GLN A 93 20.47 2.84 19.91
CA GLN A 93 19.35 3.77 19.95
C GLN A 93 19.79 5.23 20.13
N TRP A 94 19.47 6.07 19.14
CA TRP A 94 19.63 7.53 19.21
C TRP A 94 18.46 8.21 19.94
N ASN A 95 18.25 9.52 19.73
CA ASN A 95 17.09 10.24 20.27
C ASN A 95 15.75 9.83 19.61
N GLY A 96 15.77 8.92 18.63
CA GLY A 96 14.62 8.44 17.88
C GLY A 96 14.15 7.02 18.28
N PRO A 97 13.07 6.53 17.64
CA PRO A 97 12.47 5.23 17.94
C PRO A 97 13.13 4.06 17.21
N VAL A 98 13.98 4.32 16.22
CA VAL A 98 14.63 3.27 15.42
C VAL A 98 15.97 2.94 16.06
N ASN A 99 16.26 1.65 16.17
CA ASN A 99 17.54 1.15 16.65
C ASN A 99 18.38 0.72 15.43
N ALA A 100 19.66 1.12 15.39
CA ALA A 100 20.59 0.75 14.32
C ALA A 100 20.79 -0.77 14.18
N PHE A 101 20.55 -1.52 15.27
CA PHE A 101 20.80 -2.96 15.36
C PHE A 101 19.51 -3.80 15.38
N THR A 102 18.46 -3.33 14.71
CA THR A 102 17.14 -3.99 14.74
C THR A 102 17.20 -5.42 14.20
N SER A 103 17.84 -5.64 13.05
CA SER A 103 17.96 -6.96 12.43
C SER A 103 18.71 -7.95 13.34
N GLU A 104 19.75 -7.47 14.01
CA GLU A 104 20.53 -8.24 14.96
C GLU A 104 19.72 -8.58 16.21
N MET A 105 18.95 -7.64 16.74
CA MET A 105 18.05 -7.88 17.87
C MET A 105 17.02 -8.96 17.56
N GLU A 106 16.44 -8.96 16.36
CA GLU A 106 15.51 -10.00 15.91
C GLU A 106 16.20 -11.36 15.77
N MET A 107 17.39 -11.39 15.18
CA MET A 107 18.19 -12.61 15.08
C MET A 107 18.50 -13.19 16.46
N LEU A 108 18.97 -12.36 17.40
CA LEU A 108 19.29 -12.76 18.77
C LEU A 108 18.04 -13.24 19.53
N ALA A 109 16.90 -12.57 19.36
CA ALA A 109 15.63 -12.99 19.95
C ALA A 109 15.15 -14.35 19.43
N SER A 110 15.39 -14.64 18.16
CA SER A 110 15.06 -15.95 17.56
C SER A 110 16.00 -17.08 18.00
N ALA A 111 17.23 -16.76 18.40
CA ALA A 111 18.26 -17.73 18.74
C ALA A 111 18.40 -17.99 20.25
N GLN A 112 17.92 -17.09 21.11
CA GLN A 112 18.11 -17.16 22.56
C GLN A 112 16.84 -17.60 23.30
N GLU A 113 16.91 -18.76 23.96
CA GLU A 113 15.79 -19.30 24.74
C GLU A 113 15.71 -18.74 26.17
N ARG A 114 16.83 -18.31 26.78
CA ARG A 114 16.84 -17.76 28.15
C ARG A 114 16.55 -16.26 28.14
N ILE A 115 15.44 -15.85 28.76
CA ILE A 115 15.07 -14.42 28.86
C ILE A 115 16.02 -13.69 29.80
N SER A 116 16.19 -14.22 31.01
CA SER A 116 17.11 -13.76 32.04
C SER A 116 17.80 -14.95 32.73
N ALA A 117 18.87 -14.68 33.46
CA ALA A 117 19.59 -15.63 34.29
C ALA A 117 20.04 -14.97 35.61
N PRO A 118 20.36 -15.74 36.66
CA PRO A 118 20.98 -15.19 37.87
C PRO A 118 22.28 -14.42 37.61
N GLU A 119 23.02 -14.77 36.54
CA GLU A 119 24.22 -14.06 36.10
C GLU A 119 23.94 -12.93 35.07
N SER A 120 22.68 -12.57 34.83
CA SER A 120 22.35 -11.45 33.94
C SER A 120 22.91 -10.13 34.47
N PHE A 121 23.26 -9.24 33.54
CA PHE A 121 23.93 -7.97 33.77
C PHE A 121 25.23 -8.07 34.59
N THR A 122 25.92 -9.22 34.56
CA THR A 122 27.30 -9.33 35.04
C THR A 122 28.26 -8.85 33.94
N ARG A 123 29.49 -8.49 34.31
CA ARG A 123 30.51 -8.09 33.32
C ARG A 123 30.71 -9.16 32.24
N ASP A 124 30.73 -10.43 32.65
CA ASP A 124 30.92 -11.56 31.73
C ASP A 124 29.72 -11.73 30.78
N SER A 125 28.49 -11.63 31.29
CA SER A 125 27.28 -11.77 30.46
C SER A 125 27.09 -10.59 29.51
N LEU A 126 27.41 -9.36 29.95
CA LEU A 126 27.37 -8.15 29.12
C LEU A 126 28.44 -8.17 28.01
N GLN A 127 29.63 -8.68 28.32
CA GLN A 127 30.68 -8.86 27.33
C GLN A 127 30.31 -9.93 26.29
N ALA A 128 29.71 -11.03 26.73
CA ALA A 128 29.16 -12.05 25.83
C ALA A 128 28.02 -11.49 24.95
N ALA A 129 27.11 -10.69 25.53
CA ALA A 129 26.04 -10.00 24.80
C ALA A 129 26.58 -9.07 23.69
N LEU A 130 27.61 -8.27 24.00
CA LEU A 130 28.24 -7.38 23.02
C LEU A 130 28.89 -8.15 21.87
N ARG A 131 29.57 -9.27 22.17
CA ARG A 131 30.17 -10.14 21.14
C ARG A 131 29.10 -10.82 20.28
N ALA A 132 28.02 -11.29 20.91
CA ALA A 132 26.88 -11.87 20.19
C ALA A 132 26.27 -10.84 19.22
N LEU A 133 26.17 -9.56 19.63
CA LEU A 133 25.70 -8.47 18.77
C LEU A 133 26.63 -8.24 17.56
N CYS A 134 27.95 -8.19 17.77
CA CYS A 134 28.93 -8.09 16.67
C CYS A 134 28.86 -9.29 15.71
N LEU A 135 28.70 -10.51 16.23
CA LEU A 135 28.58 -11.72 15.41
C LEU A 135 27.28 -11.76 14.61
N ALA A 136 26.16 -11.33 15.23
CA ALA A 136 24.88 -11.17 14.54
C ALA A 136 25.00 -10.15 13.38
N ARG A 137 25.66 -9.01 13.63
CA ARG A 137 25.91 -7.97 12.61
C ARG A 137 26.68 -8.52 11.41
N ARG A 138 27.79 -9.21 11.68
CA ARG A 138 28.62 -9.84 10.65
C ARG A 138 27.83 -10.86 9.82
N ARG A 139 27.04 -11.71 10.50
CA ARG A 139 26.20 -12.71 9.85
C ARG A 139 25.14 -12.08 8.93
N ASP A 140 24.50 -11.00 9.37
CA ASP A 140 23.49 -10.28 8.57
C ASP A 140 24.09 -9.72 7.27
N ILE A 141 25.20 -8.98 7.39
CA ILE A 141 25.94 -8.41 6.25
C ILE A 141 26.32 -9.49 5.25
N LEU A 142 26.98 -10.57 5.70
CA LEU A 142 27.44 -11.64 4.82
C LEU A 142 26.28 -12.34 4.09
N ARG A 143 25.16 -12.59 4.77
CA ARG A 143 23.96 -13.16 4.14
C ARG A 143 23.40 -12.24 3.06
N ARG A 144 23.34 -10.93 3.34
CA ARG A 144 22.83 -9.93 2.40
C ARG A 144 23.63 -9.89 1.11
N TYR A 145 24.96 -9.89 1.20
CA TYR A 145 25.81 -9.92 0.01
C TYR A 145 25.78 -11.28 -0.69
N LEU A 146 25.76 -12.39 0.04
CA LEU A 146 25.66 -13.73 -0.54
C LEU A 146 24.40 -13.91 -1.39
N ALA A 147 23.25 -13.45 -0.88
CA ALA A 147 21.97 -13.50 -1.58
C ALA A 147 22.02 -12.77 -2.95
N ALA A 148 22.81 -11.69 -3.05
CA ALA A 148 22.95 -10.93 -4.28
C ALA A 148 23.65 -11.70 -5.42
N PHE A 149 24.44 -12.72 -5.09
CA PHE A 149 25.16 -13.54 -6.06
C PHE A 149 24.56 -14.94 -6.25
N GLU A 150 23.72 -15.40 -5.32
CA GLU A 150 23.01 -16.68 -5.43
C GLU A 150 21.63 -16.57 -6.09
N GLN A 151 21.05 -15.36 -6.17
CA GLN A 151 19.69 -15.14 -6.69
C GLN A 151 19.67 -14.31 -7.99
N GLU A 152 18.61 -14.46 -8.80
CA GLU A 152 18.37 -13.57 -9.94
C GLU A 152 18.30 -12.10 -9.48
N PRO A 153 18.88 -11.13 -10.23
CA PRO A 153 18.99 -9.71 -9.84
C PRO A 153 17.67 -9.02 -9.46
N ALA A 154 16.52 -9.58 -9.86
CA ALA A 154 15.20 -9.09 -9.50
C ALA A 154 14.86 -9.26 -8.01
N LYS A 155 15.41 -10.29 -7.33
CA LYS A 155 15.14 -10.55 -5.90
C LYS A 155 15.94 -9.66 -4.94
N VAL A 156 17.10 -9.16 -5.38
CA VAL A 156 17.99 -8.32 -4.55
C VAL A 156 17.39 -6.93 -4.28
N ALA A 157 16.52 -6.46 -5.17
CA ALA A 157 15.74 -5.24 -4.95
C ALA A 157 14.57 -5.45 -3.97
N GLU A 158 14.10 -6.69 -3.79
CA GLU A 158 12.95 -7.09 -2.96
C GLU A 158 13.34 -7.40 -1.50
N ASP A 159 14.60 -7.75 -1.21
CA ASP A 159 15.10 -7.90 0.17
C ASP A 159 15.50 -6.56 0.83
N ARG A 160 15.71 -5.51 0.01
CA ARG A 160 16.01 -4.16 0.52
C ARG A 160 14.79 -3.42 1.07
N THR A 161 13.59 -4.01 0.91
CA THR A 161 12.29 -3.43 1.30
C THR A 161 11.76 -3.93 2.64
N ALA A 162 12.60 -4.59 3.44
CA ALA A 162 12.24 -4.97 4.79
C ALA A 162 13.34 -4.48 5.72
N LEU A 163 12.96 -3.65 6.70
CA LEU A 163 13.85 -2.91 7.60
C LEU A 163 14.51 -1.78 6.79
N HIS A 164 14.25 -0.50 7.05
CA HIS A 164 14.72 0.21 8.22
C HIS A 164 13.93 1.53 8.39
N GLY A 165 13.35 1.72 9.58
CA GLY A 165 12.95 3.01 10.17
C GLY A 165 11.84 3.86 9.52
N ALA A 166 10.66 3.29 9.40
CA ALA A 166 9.40 4.01 9.21
C ALA A 166 8.97 5.05 10.25
N PHE A 167 9.77 5.98 10.84
CA PHE A 167 9.52 6.97 11.95
C PHE A 167 8.19 6.98 12.74
N ILE A 168 8.09 7.56 13.95
CA ILE A 168 6.74 7.78 14.53
C ILE A 168 6.01 8.75 13.61
N THR A 169 5.35 8.31 12.55
CA THR A 169 4.61 9.29 11.79
C THR A 169 3.33 9.51 12.59
N CYS A 170 3.14 10.73 13.07
CA CYS A 170 1.86 11.12 13.61
C CYS A 170 0.71 10.80 12.63
N TYR A 171 1.03 10.69 11.34
CA TYR A 171 0.16 10.21 10.27
C TYR A 171 -0.26 8.73 10.43
N ASP A 172 0.64 7.81 10.78
CA ASP A 172 0.32 6.40 11.07
C ASP A 172 -0.61 6.26 12.28
N TRP A 173 -0.36 7.06 13.32
CA TRP A 173 -1.22 7.13 14.50
C TRP A 173 -2.60 7.68 14.18
N GLU A 174 -2.67 8.80 13.46
CA GLU A 174 -3.94 9.40 13.06
C GLU A 174 -4.78 8.46 12.20
N TYR A 175 -4.16 7.82 11.21
CA TYR A 175 -4.83 6.80 10.40
C TYR A 175 -5.33 5.63 11.26
N SER A 176 -4.51 5.11 12.17
CA SER A 176 -4.89 3.98 13.04
C SER A 176 -6.04 4.34 13.98
N LEU A 177 -6.06 5.57 14.52
CA LEU A 177 -7.16 6.09 15.34
C LEU A 177 -8.45 6.23 14.52
N ARG A 178 -8.35 6.65 13.25
CA ARG A 178 -9.48 6.72 12.32
C ARG A 178 -10.01 5.33 11.97
N LEU A 179 -9.14 4.37 11.73
CA LEU A 179 -9.51 2.97 11.55
C LEU A 179 -10.25 2.42 12.77
N ALA A 180 -9.73 2.67 13.97
CA ALA A 180 -10.42 2.33 15.22
C ALA A 180 -11.79 3.00 15.35
N GLU A 181 -11.92 4.27 14.98
CA GLU A 181 -13.22 4.96 14.94
C GLU A 181 -14.20 4.30 13.94
N GLN A 182 -13.73 3.95 12.74
CA GLN A 182 -14.54 3.28 11.72
C GLN A 182 -14.99 1.88 12.17
N MET A 183 -14.17 1.15 12.93
CA MET A 183 -14.57 -0.13 13.53
C MET A 183 -15.63 0.07 14.61
N ARG A 184 -15.46 1.05 15.51
CA ARG A 184 -16.45 1.38 16.55
C ARG A 184 -17.80 1.76 15.97
N ARG A 185 -17.82 2.59 14.91
CA ARG A 185 -19.05 2.97 14.20
C ARG A 185 -19.81 1.77 13.61
N ARG A 186 -19.10 0.67 13.33
CA ARG A 186 -19.66 -0.59 12.81
C ARG A 186 -19.93 -1.62 13.91
N GLY A 187 -19.91 -1.21 15.18
CA GLY A 187 -20.18 -2.09 16.33
C GLY A 187 -19.01 -2.98 16.77
N GLY A 188 -17.80 -2.77 16.23
CA GLY A 188 -16.62 -3.53 16.62
C GLY A 188 -16.08 -3.10 18.00
N VAL A 189 -15.84 -4.06 18.88
CA VAL A 189 -15.21 -3.84 20.19
C VAL A 189 -13.73 -4.26 20.13
N HIS A 190 -12.83 -3.29 20.19
CA HIS A 190 -11.38 -3.49 20.08
C HIS A 190 -10.65 -2.80 21.24
N PRO A 191 -9.39 -3.21 21.54
CA PRO A 191 -8.53 -2.53 22.49
C PRO A 191 -8.35 -1.04 22.17
N ASP A 192 -8.36 -0.19 23.19
CA ASP A 192 -8.22 1.26 22.98
C ASP A 192 -6.78 1.62 22.59
N LEU A 193 -6.59 2.09 21.34
CA LEU A 193 -5.29 2.53 20.83
C LEU A 193 -4.72 3.73 21.57
N THR A 194 -5.55 4.53 22.25
CA THR A 194 -5.08 5.64 23.10
C THR A 194 -4.25 5.15 24.29
N VAL A 195 -4.52 3.93 24.78
CA VAL A 195 -3.72 3.31 25.84
C VAL A 195 -2.34 2.93 25.31
N LEU A 196 -2.28 2.35 24.11
CA LEU A 196 -1.02 1.94 23.47
C LEU A 196 -0.09 3.14 23.22
N ILE A 197 -0.60 4.24 22.66
CA ILE A 197 0.22 5.45 22.45
C ILE A 197 0.69 6.06 23.78
N THR A 198 -0.15 6.03 24.82
CA THR A 198 0.23 6.59 26.13
C THR A 198 1.32 5.74 26.79
N LEU A 199 1.18 4.41 26.78
CA LEU A 199 2.23 3.48 27.23
C LEU A 199 3.54 3.71 26.49
N TYR A 200 3.47 3.82 25.16
CA TYR A 200 4.61 4.10 24.31
C TYR A 200 5.32 5.41 24.71
N ILE A 201 4.58 6.52 24.85
CA ILE A 201 5.16 7.82 25.23
C ILE A 201 5.81 7.74 26.61
N THR A 202 5.18 7.08 27.58
CA THR A 202 5.72 6.90 28.93
C THR A 202 7.03 6.13 28.91
N VAL A 203 7.09 4.99 28.21
CA VAL A 203 8.32 4.19 28.09
C VAL A 203 9.42 4.97 27.37
N MET A 204 9.09 5.69 26.30
CA MET A 204 10.09 6.46 25.55
C MET A 204 10.66 7.64 26.31
N ARG A 205 9.85 8.32 27.16
CA ARG A 205 10.35 9.38 28.07
C ARG A 205 11.37 8.81 29.06
N HIS A 206 11.03 7.70 29.71
CA HIS A 206 11.92 7.03 30.65
C HIS A 206 13.22 6.57 29.97
N ARG A 207 13.10 5.88 28.82
CA ARG A 207 14.25 5.44 28.02
C ARG A 207 15.17 6.59 27.60
N TYR A 208 14.62 7.74 27.23
CA TYR A 208 15.42 8.89 26.81
C TYR A 208 16.38 9.33 27.93
N ASP A 209 15.90 9.40 29.17
CA ASP A 209 16.73 9.77 30.33
C ASP A 209 17.83 8.75 30.61
N VAL A 210 17.55 7.46 30.41
CA VAL A 210 18.55 6.38 30.52
C VAL A 210 19.62 6.51 29.43
N LEU A 211 19.22 6.72 28.17
CA LEU A 211 20.16 6.86 27.04
C LEU A 211 21.06 8.11 27.19
N GLN A 212 20.53 9.22 27.72
CA GLN A 212 21.35 10.42 27.98
C GLN A 212 22.41 10.17 29.05
N ARG A 213 22.03 9.51 30.17
CA ARG A 213 22.98 9.13 31.22
C ARG A 213 24.06 8.19 30.68
N PHE A 214 23.67 7.14 29.96
CA PHE A 214 24.60 6.20 29.33
C PHE A 214 25.65 6.94 28.49
N ARG A 215 25.23 7.85 27.60
CA ARG A 215 26.17 8.62 26.76
C ARG A 215 27.08 9.57 27.55
N GLN A 216 26.63 10.09 28.69
CA GLN A 216 27.42 10.98 29.53
C GLN A 216 28.45 10.22 30.38
N ASP A 217 28.07 9.04 30.88
CA ASP A 217 28.78 8.37 31.98
C ASP A 217 29.70 7.22 31.55
N THR A 218 29.51 6.69 30.33
CA THR A 218 30.25 5.50 29.85
C THR A 218 31.74 5.78 29.68
N GLY A 219 32.11 6.92 29.07
CA GLY A 219 33.49 7.40 28.96
C GLY A 219 34.49 6.48 28.23
N ASP A 220 34.02 5.45 27.53
CA ASP A 220 34.87 4.48 26.82
C ASP A 220 34.96 4.82 25.33
N ALA A 221 36.19 5.06 24.84
CA ALA A 221 36.45 5.46 23.47
C ALA A 221 35.99 4.42 22.43
N ALA A 222 35.91 3.14 22.83
CA ALA A 222 35.37 2.09 21.96
C ALA A 222 33.88 2.33 21.68
N PHE A 223 33.11 2.73 22.71
CA PHE A 223 31.69 3.01 22.56
C PHE A 223 31.40 4.37 21.93
N ASP A 224 32.28 5.37 22.07
CA ASP A 224 32.12 6.66 21.39
C ASP A 224 32.00 6.49 19.87
N THR A 225 32.80 5.57 19.30
CA THR A 225 32.77 5.29 17.86
C THR A 225 31.49 4.56 17.46
N VAL A 226 31.06 3.55 18.23
CA VAL A 226 29.76 2.86 18.02
C VAL A 226 28.60 3.87 18.08
N LEU A 227 28.57 4.71 19.11
CA LEU A 227 27.47 5.67 19.36
C LEU A 227 27.42 6.81 18.34
N ARG A 228 28.57 7.20 17.78
CA ARG A 228 28.64 8.25 16.76
C ARG A 228 28.34 7.72 15.37
N ASP A 229 28.91 6.58 15.03
CA ASP A 229 29.00 6.12 13.64
C ASP A 229 28.11 4.89 13.38
N GLY A 230 27.61 4.20 14.40
CA GLY A 230 26.78 2.99 14.27
C GLY A 230 27.55 1.71 13.92
N THR A 231 28.88 1.76 13.81
CA THR A 231 29.71 0.59 13.46
C THR A 231 29.95 -0.32 14.68
N LEU A 232 29.79 -1.63 14.51
CA LEU A 232 30.10 -2.65 15.51
C LEU A 232 31.37 -3.43 15.20
N LEU A 233 31.69 -3.64 13.92
CA LEU A 233 32.76 -4.55 13.52
C LEU A 233 34.17 -3.97 13.65
N HIS A 234 34.29 -2.68 13.99
CA HIS A 234 35.57 -2.08 14.37
C HIS A 234 36.03 -2.50 15.79
N LEU A 235 35.13 -3.05 16.62
CA LEU A 235 35.47 -3.49 17.97
C LEU A 235 36.39 -4.73 17.92
N PRO A 236 37.39 -4.82 18.82
CA PRO A 236 38.28 -5.99 18.89
C PRO A 236 37.51 -7.28 19.18
N ARG A 237 37.87 -8.39 18.51
CA ARG A 237 37.24 -9.70 18.76
C ARG A 237 37.45 -10.19 20.20
N ASP A 238 38.56 -9.80 20.83
CA ASP A 238 38.93 -10.10 22.20
C ASP A 238 38.60 -8.96 23.18
N LEU A 239 37.70 -8.03 22.81
CA LEU A 239 37.30 -6.91 23.65
C LEU A 239 36.97 -7.36 25.08
N VAL A 240 37.56 -6.64 26.03
CA VAL A 240 37.31 -6.77 27.47
C VAL A 240 36.76 -5.44 27.97
N LEU A 241 35.54 -5.44 28.51
CA LEU A 241 34.91 -4.22 29.03
C LEU A 241 35.72 -3.69 30.21
N SER A 242 35.96 -2.38 30.28
CA SER A 242 36.50 -1.76 31.49
C SER A 242 35.52 -1.92 32.67
N GLU A 243 36.00 -1.83 33.91
CA GLU A 243 35.14 -1.92 35.10
C GLU A 243 34.07 -0.83 35.07
N ARG A 244 34.47 0.40 34.76
CA ARG A 244 33.55 1.53 34.61
C ARG A 244 32.50 1.31 33.51
N ALA A 245 32.90 0.82 32.34
CA ALA A 245 31.98 0.54 31.26
C ALA A 245 30.96 -0.55 31.64
N ALA A 246 31.41 -1.61 32.32
CA ALA A 246 30.54 -2.68 32.81
C ALA A 246 29.56 -2.19 33.88
N GLU A 247 29.99 -1.36 34.83
CA GLU A 247 29.13 -0.72 35.83
C GLU A 247 28.04 0.14 35.17
N VAL A 248 28.41 1.04 34.26
CA VAL A 248 27.46 1.95 33.59
C VAL A 248 26.48 1.18 32.72
N LEU A 249 26.94 0.15 32.01
CA LEU A 249 26.06 -0.74 31.24
C LEU A 249 25.08 -1.46 32.16
N THR A 250 25.53 -1.95 33.31
CA THR A 250 24.68 -2.66 34.29
C THR A 250 23.60 -1.74 34.85
N GLU A 251 23.98 -0.56 35.34
CA GLU A 251 23.05 0.43 35.88
C GLU A 251 22.01 0.85 34.84
N CYS A 252 22.45 1.19 33.62
CA CYS A 252 21.56 1.62 32.56
C CYS A 252 20.68 0.48 32.03
N ALA A 253 21.18 -0.76 31.96
CA ALA A 253 20.39 -1.91 31.52
C ALA A 253 19.28 -2.28 32.51
N LEU A 254 19.56 -2.21 33.82
CA LEU A 254 18.55 -2.37 34.86
C LEU A 254 17.49 -1.27 34.78
N ASP A 255 17.91 -0.02 34.58
CA ASP A 255 16.97 1.10 34.43
C ASP A 255 16.16 1.03 33.12
N LEU A 256 16.67 0.41 32.05
CA LEU A 256 15.88 0.16 30.82
C LEU A 256 14.72 -0.82 31.04
N CYS A 257 14.87 -1.75 31.98
CA CYS A 257 13.86 -2.72 32.34
C CYS A 257 12.89 -2.11 33.36
N VAL A 258 11.70 -1.73 32.91
CA VAL A 258 10.76 -0.96 33.75
C VAL A 258 9.77 -1.90 34.45
N PRO A 259 9.50 -1.73 35.75
CA PRO A 259 8.40 -2.43 36.41
C PRO A 259 7.07 -2.07 35.75
N TRP A 260 6.32 -3.07 35.29
CA TRP A 260 5.02 -2.89 34.67
C TRP A 260 4.02 -2.11 35.55
N PRO A 261 3.93 -2.35 36.88
CA PRO A 261 3.05 -1.56 37.75
C PRO A 261 3.36 -0.06 37.73
N LEU A 262 4.63 0.33 37.55
CA LEU A 262 5.04 1.73 37.45
C LEU A 262 4.51 2.37 36.16
N LEU A 263 4.59 1.64 35.03
CA LEU A 263 4.04 2.09 33.75
C LEU A 263 2.52 2.28 33.82
N VAL A 264 1.80 1.34 34.44
CA VAL A 264 0.34 1.42 34.62
C VAL A 264 -0.06 2.58 35.53
N GLN A 265 0.68 2.83 36.63
CA GLN A 265 0.40 3.94 37.53
C GLN A 265 0.55 5.31 36.87
N ALA A 266 1.46 5.44 35.91
CA ALA A 266 1.64 6.64 35.11
C ALA A 266 0.48 6.91 34.12
N LEU A 267 -0.39 5.93 33.86
CA LEU A 267 -1.57 6.11 33.01
C LEU A 267 -2.74 6.79 33.76
N PRO A 268 -3.58 7.57 33.05
CA PRO A 268 -4.86 8.02 33.57
C PRO A 268 -5.69 6.85 34.11
N GLU A 269 -6.39 7.04 35.23
CA GLU A 269 -7.13 5.98 35.94
C GLU A 269 -8.07 5.18 35.03
N GLN A 270 -8.74 5.88 34.12
CA GLN A 270 -9.68 5.31 33.15
C GLN A 270 -9.03 4.36 32.13
N LEU A 271 -7.72 4.50 31.90
CA LEU A 271 -6.95 3.73 30.91
C LEU A 271 -6.23 2.52 31.54
N ARG A 272 -6.15 2.45 32.87
CA ARG A 272 -5.36 1.42 33.58
C ARG A 272 -5.86 0.00 33.34
N ALA A 273 -7.18 -0.20 33.29
CA ALA A 273 -7.78 -1.52 33.09
C ALA A 273 -7.44 -2.13 31.71
N GLU A 274 -7.27 -1.28 30.70
CA GLU A 274 -6.96 -1.72 29.33
C GLU A 274 -5.45 -1.96 29.12
N ALA A 275 -4.60 -1.48 30.04
CA ALA A 275 -3.15 -1.60 29.93
C ALA A 275 -2.70 -3.07 29.96
N GLU A 276 -3.26 -3.89 30.87
CA GLU A 276 -2.94 -5.33 30.94
C GLU A 276 -3.27 -6.06 29.64
N ARG A 277 -4.38 -5.70 29.00
CA ARG A 277 -4.75 -6.25 27.70
C ARG A 277 -3.70 -5.93 26.63
N TRP A 278 -3.16 -4.71 26.64
CA TRP A 278 -2.08 -4.34 25.74
C TRP A 278 -0.77 -5.04 26.08
N ARG A 279 -0.45 -5.26 27.36
CA ARG A 279 0.70 -6.06 27.78
C ARG A 279 0.67 -7.44 27.13
N GLU A 280 -0.45 -8.16 27.28
CA GLU A 280 -0.65 -9.49 26.71
C GLU A 280 -0.53 -9.50 25.18
N LEU A 281 -1.02 -8.45 24.51
CA LEU A 281 -0.95 -8.35 23.06
C LEU A 281 0.45 -8.00 22.56
N LEU A 282 1.25 -7.28 23.34
CA LEU A 282 2.60 -6.86 22.96
C LEU A 282 3.69 -7.89 23.28
N VAL A 283 3.36 -8.93 24.06
CA VAL A 283 4.21 -10.08 24.38
C VAL A 283 3.70 -11.29 23.59
N ALA A 284 4.52 -11.92 22.75
CA ALA A 284 4.12 -13.12 22.00
C ALA A 284 4.93 -14.36 22.43
N PRO A 285 4.31 -15.56 22.37
CA PRO A 285 4.94 -16.80 22.82
C PRO A 285 6.16 -17.23 21.98
N ASP A 286 6.23 -16.82 20.72
CA ASP A 286 7.30 -17.15 19.75
C ASP A 286 8.40 -16.09 19.65
N ARG A 287 8.31 -15.00 20.44
CA ARG A 287 9.33 -13.92 20.54
C ARG A 287 9.72 -13.27 19.21
N ALA A 288 8.84 -13.32 18.21
CA ALA A 288 9.00 -12.54 16.99
C ALA A 288 8.84 -11.05 17.31
N LEU A 289 9.96 -10.38 17.61
CA LEU A 289 9.97 -8.98 18.08
C LEU A 289 9.33 -8.01 17.09
N THR A 290 9.37 -8.33 15.80
CA THR A 290 8.65 -7.65 14.69
C THR A 290 7.16 -7.48 14.96
N PHE A 291 6.57 -8.39 15.73
CA PHE A 291 5.15 -8.44 16.02
C PHE A 291 4.86 -8.24 17.50
N ALA A 292 5.75 -8.67 18.39
CA ALA A 292 5.64 -8.53 19.83
C ALA A 292 6.88 -7.84 20.41
N PRO A 293 6.91 -6.50 20.40
CA PRO A 293 8.11 -5.75 20.71
C PRO A 293 8.41 -5.68 22.23
N LEU A 294 7.54 -6.25 23.08
CA LEU A 294 7.69 -6.23 24.53
C LEU A 294 8.28 -7.56 25.01
N VAL A 295 9.45 -7.51 25.63
CA VAL A 295 10.07 -8.66 26.32
C VAL A 295 9.78 -8.52 27.80
N GLN A 296 9.37 -9.61 28.45
CA GLN A 296 8.94 -9.60 29.85
C GLN A 296 9.76 -10.61 30.67
N ASP A 297 10.18 -10.19 31.86
CA ASP A 297 10.72 -11.06 32.91
C ASP A 297 10.06 -10.72 34.26
N GLY A 298 9.22 -11.63 34.77
CA GLY A 298 8.37 -11.36 35.93
C GLY A 298 7.51 -10.10 35.73
N ASP A 299 7.69 -9.10 36.61
CA ASP A 299 7.02 -7.80 36.54
C ASP A 299 7.79 -6.75 35.73
N PHE A 300 9.01 -7.05 35.29
CA PHE A 300 9.81 -6.12 34.48
C PHE A 300 9.53 -6.32 33.00
N VAL A 301 9.50 -5.21 32.27
CA VAL A 301 9.33 -5.21 30.82
C VAL A 301 10.39 -4.36 30.13
N LEU A 302 10.81 -4.81 28.95
CA LEU A 302 11.65 -4.09 28.02
C LEU A 302 10.90 -3.94 26.69
N LEU A 303 10.63 -2.71 26.27
CA LEU A 303 10.12 -2.43 24.92
C LEU A 303 11.30 -2.49 23.93
N ALA A 304 11.69 -3.68 23.51
CA ALA A 304 12.89 -3.92 22.70
C ALA A 304 12.85 -3.16 21.36
N LEU A 305 11.74 -3.27 20.61
CA LEU A 305 11.58 -2.64 19.31
C LEU A 305 10.48 -1.56 19.34
N PRO A 306 10.74 -0.37 19.90
CA PRO A 306 9.73 0.69 20.00
C PRO A 306 9.21 1.15 18.62
N HIS A 307 10.01 1.00 17.56
CA HIS A 307 9.56 1.28 16.20
C HIS A 307 8.37 0.40 15.77
N VAL A 308 8.18 -0.81 16.29
CA VAL A 308 6.98 -1.61 15.93
C VAL A 308 5.67 -0.87 16.27
N ILE A 309 5.64 -0.16 17.40
CA ILE A 309 4.48 0.61 17.84
C ILE A 309 4.40 1.96 17.13
N SER A 310 5.54 2.54 16.74
CA SER A 310 5.57 3.91 16.28
C SER A 310 5.59 4.05 14.77
N THR A 311 6.29 3.14 14.10
CA THR A 311 6.72 3.15 12.70
C THR A 311 5.98 2.09 11.90
N ASN A 312 5.71 0.93 12.52
CA ASN A 312 5.03 -0.20 11.89
C ASN A 312 3.66 -0.45 12.55
N LEU A 313 3.04 0.61 13.09
CA LEU A 313 1.78 0.51 13.85
C LEU A 313 0.69 -0.21 13.07
N SER A 314 0.56 0.07 11.77
CA SER A 314 -0.42 -0.57 10.90
C SER A 314 -0.31 -2.10 10.90
N ARG A 315 0.91 -2.67 10.98
CA ARG A 315 1.13 -4.13 11.05
C ARG A 315 0.76 -4.69 12.42
N LEU A 316 1.11 -3.97 13.49
CA LEU A 316 0.71 -4.34 14.85
C LEU A 316 -0.83 -4.34 14.99
N VAL A 317 -1.47 -3.26 14.52
CA VAL A 317 -2.93 -3.08 14.49
C VAL A 317 -3.59 -4.18 13.67
N GLU A 318 -3.05 -4.50 12.49
CA GLU A 318 -3.54 -5.59 11.65
C GLU A 318 -3.48 -6.92 12.38
N ARG A 319 -2.33 -7.30 12.95
CA ARG A 319 -2.20 -8.55 13.72
C ARG A 319 -3.21 -8.63 14.87
N VAL A 320 -3.35 -7.53 15.63
CA VAL A 320 -4.21 -7.49 16.82
C VAL A 320 -5.70 -7.53 16.44
N PHE A 321 -6.10 -6.89 15.33
CA PHE A 321 -7.51 -6.73 14.97
C PHE A 321 -8.00 -7.68 13.87
N ALA A 322 -7.19 -7.99 12.85
CA ALA A 322 -7.59 -8.87 11.74
C ALA A 322 -7.82 -10.31 12.21
N GLY A 323 -7.09 -10.78 13.22
CA GLY A 323 -7.26 -12.11 13.82
C GLY A 323 -8.55 -12.29 14.63
N ARG A 324 -9.44 -11.29 14.66
CA ARG A 324 -10.69 -11.32 15.45
C ARG A 324 -11.90 -11.37 14.50
N PRO A 325 -12.55 -12.54 14.32
CA PRO A 325 -13.65 -12.70 13.37
C PRO A 325 -14.85 -11.76 13.57
N SER A 326 -15.06 -11.28 14.80
CA SER A 326 -16.16 -10.37 15.15
C SER A 326 -15.89 -8.89 14.81
N LEU A 327 -14.65 -8.53 14.44
CA LEU A 327 -14.32 -7.16 14.09
C LEU A 327 -14.56 -6.91 12.60
N PRO A 328 -15.26 -5.82 12.22
CA PRO A 328 -15.46 -5.43 10.83
C PRO A 328 -14.20 -4.79 10.23
N TYR A 329 -13.02 -5.35 10.51
CA TYR A 329 -11.70 -4.77 10.27
C TYR A 329 -11.49 -4.41 8.80
N TYR A 330 -11.63 -5.36 7.87
CA TYR A 330 -11.37 -5.12 6.45
C TYR A 330 -12.31 -4.08 5.83
N ARG A 331 -13.60 -4.09 6.20
CA ARG A 331 -14.57 -3.07 5.75
C ARG A 331 -14.25 -1.68 6.34
N ALA A 332 -13.89 -1.63 7.63
CA ALA A 332 -13.49 -0.39 8.28
C ALA A 332 -12.19 0.17 7.69
N ARG A 333 -11.24 -0.70 7.33
CA ARG A 333 -9.97 -0.35 6.69
C ARG A 333 -10.17 0.23 5.30
N GLY A 334 -10.96 -0.42 4.45
CA GLY A 334 -11.31 0.12 3.12
C GLY A 334 -11.92 1.51 3.22
N ALA A 335 -12.94 1.67 4.07
CA ALA A 335 -13.58 2.97 4.30
C ALA A 335 -12.64 4.02 4.91
N ALA A 336 -11.72 3.63 5.80
CA ALA A 336 -10.75 4.56 6.39
C ALA A 336 -9.79 5.10 5.34
N VAL A 337 -9.28 4.26 4.43
CA VAL A 337 -8.39 4.71 3.34
C VAL A 337 -9.13 5.71 2.44
N GLU A 338 -10.35 5.39 2.02
CA GLU A 338 -11.18 6.26 1.18
C GLU A 338 -11.47 7.60 1.86
N ASP A 339 -11.98 7.56 3.10
CA ASP A 339 -12.38 8.75 3.85
C ASP A 339 -11.19 9.69 4.08
N GLU A 340 -10.04 9.13 4.46
CA GLU A 340 -8.83 9.88 4.77
C GLU A 340 -8.20 10.43 3.50
N ALA A 341 -8.08 9.65 2.42
CA ALA A 341 -7.53 10.14 1.15
C ALA A 341 -8.33 11.34 0.60
N MET A 342 -9.66 11.23 0.60
CA MET A 342 -10.52 12.34 0.19
C MET A 342 -10.44 13.53 1.15
N ARG A 343 -10.32 13.29 2.47
CA ARG A 343 -10.14 14.36 3.47
C ARG A 343 -8.83 15.14 3.24
N HIS A 344 -7.72 14.45 3.04
CA HIS A 344 -6.40 15.05 2.84
C HIS A 344 -6.35 15.90 1.57
N LEU A 345 -6.75 15.33 0.42
CA LEU A 345 -6.69 16.04 -0.85
C LEU A 345 -7.69 17.21 -0.92
N SER A 346 -8.91 17.05 -0.39
CA SER A 346 -9.87 18.16 -0.35
C SER A 346 -9.43 19.29 0.59
N GLY A 347 -8.70 18.98 1.65
CA GLY A 347 -8.13 19.98 2.57
C GLY A 347 -7.09 20.89 1.91
N VAL A 348 -6.26 20.35 1.01
CA VAL A 348 -5.24 21.12 0.25
C VAL A 348 -5.84 21.88 -0.91
N CYS A 349 -7.01 21.44 -1.41
CA CYS A 349 -7.66 22.01 -2.58
C CYS A 349 -8.93 22.81 -2.23
N PRO A 350 -8.82 23.97 -1.55
CA PRO A 350 -9.99 24.77 -1.21
C PRO A 350 -10.72 25.21 -2.48
N GLY A 351 -12.06 25.10 -2.45
CA GLY A 351 -12.92 25.39 -3.60
C GLY A 351 -12.97 24.28 -4.66
N ALA A 352 -12.34 23.13 -4.44
CA ALA A 352 -12.54 21.98 -5.31
C ALA A 352 -13.98 21.43 -5.20
N ARG A 353 -14.53 20.97 -6.32
CA ARG A 353 -15.77 20.19 -6.33
C ARG A 353 -15.40 18.73 -6.09
N THR A 354 -16.06 18.07 -5.14
CA THR A 354 -15.72 16.70 -4.75
C THR A 354 -16.93 15.78 -4.81
N MET A 355 -16.71 14.54 -5.23
CA MET A 355 -17.62 13.42 -5.09
C MET A 355 -16.92 12.34 -4.27
N ARG A 356 -17.60 11.82 -3.23
CA ARG A 356 -17.20 10.62 -2.48
C ARG A 356 -18.23 9.54 -2.79
N GLY A 357 -17.81 8.34 -3.16
CA GLY A 357 -18.69 7.25 -3.59
C GLY A 357 -19.66 7.68 -4.69
N GLY A 358 -19.16 7.78 -5.93
CA GLY A 358 -19.96 8.21 -7.08
C GLY A 358 -20.26 7.05 -8.03
N THR A 359 -21.47 6.99 -8.58
CA THR A 359 -21.84 6.02 -9.63
C THR A 359 -22.12 6.73 -10.95
N TYR A 360 -21.80 6.09 -12.07
CA TYR A 360 -22.12 6.58 -13.41
C TYR A 360 -22.44 5.44 -14.39
N PRO A 361 -23.20 5.70 -15.47
CA PRO A 361 -23.55 4.67 -16.44
C PRO A 361 -22.33 4.07 -17.16
N GLY A 362 -22.29 2.75 -17.21
CA GLY A 362 -21.29 1.99 -17.96
C GLY A 362 -21.62 1.83 -19.45
N PRO A 363 -20.73 1.17 -20.22
CA PRO A 363 -20.99 0.83 -21.63
C PRO A 363 -22.19 -0.12 -21.82
N ARG A 364 -22.53 -0.93 -20.81
CA ARG A 364 -23.66 -1.88 -20.91
C ARG A 364 -24.96 -1.24 -20.40
N PRO A 365 -26.12 -1.50 -21.02
CA PRO A 365 -27.40 -0.99 -20.54
C PRO A 365 -27.67 -1.40 -19.08
N GLY A 366 -27.94 -0.42 -18.21
CA GLY A 366 -28.20 -0.64 -16.79
C GLY A 366 -26.95 -0.85 -15.91
N GLU A 367 -25.75 -0.90 -16.50
CA GLU A 367 -24.50 -0.95 -15.73
C GLU A 367 -24.27 0.37 -15.01
N LEU A 368 -24.04 0.31 -13.70
CA LEU A 368 -23.52 1.42 -12.91
C LEU A 368 -22.09 1.09 -12.50
N ILE A 369 -21.19 2.02 -12.80
CA ILE A 369 -19.79 1.96 -12.43
C ILE A 369 -19.58 2.87 -11.24
N GLU A 370 -19.02 2.32 -10.17
CA GLU A 370 -18.61 3.08 -8.99
C GLU A 370 -17.19 3.64 -9.17
N VAL A 371 -16.96 4.82 -8.58
CA VAL A 371 -15.66 5.45 -8.35
C VAL A 371 -15.61 5.93 -6.90
N ASP A 372 -14.56 5.55 -6.18
CA ASP A 372 -14.43 5.83 -4.74
C ASP A 372 -14.37 7.34 -4.47
N GLY A 373 -13.63 8.10 -5.28
CA GLY A 373 -13.53 9.54 -5.10
C GLY A 373 -13.14 10.31 -6.35
N VAL A 374 -13.72 11.50 -6.52
CA VAL A 374 -13.34 12.44 -7.57
C VAL A 374 -13.21 13.84 -6.99
N LEU A 375 -12.10 14.49 -7.28
CA LEU A 375 -11.83 15.88 -6.92
C LEU A 375 -11.55 16.70 -8.17
N VAL A 376 -12.28 17.79 -8.36
CA VAL A 376 -12.10 18.71 -9.48
C VAL A 376 -11.65 20.06 -8.97
N TRP A 377 -10.44 20.47 -9.34
CA TRP A 377 -9.90 21.78 -9.04
C TRP A 377 -9.49 22.48 -10.34
N ARG A 378 -10.20 23.55 -10.69
CA ARG A 378 -10.04 24.25 -11.98
C ARG A 378 -10.23 23.29 -13.17
N ASP A 379 -9.20 23.15 -14.00
CA ASP A 379 -9.13 22.30 -15.19
C ASP A 379 -8.45 20.95 -14.95
N VAL A 380 -8.24 20.59 -13.67
CA VAL A 380 -7.59 19.34 -13.25
C VAL A 380 -8.56 18.47 -12.46
N VAL A 381 -8.50 17.16 -12.71
CA VAL A 381 -9.26 16.16 -11.98
C VAL A 381 -8.31 15.16 -11.32
N LEU A 382 -8.57 14.83 -10.07
CA LEU A 382 -7.95 13.70 -9.38
C LEU A 382 -9.03 12.63 -9.26
N VAL A 383 -8.75 11.43 -9.76
CA VAL A 383 -9.61 10.26 -9.64
C VAL A 383 -8.96 9.32 -8.64
N LEU A 384 -9.69 9.01 -7.57
CA LEU A 384 -9.22 8.19 -6.47
C LEU A 384 -9.88 6.82 -6.54
N GLU A 385 -9.05 5.78 -6.39
CA GLU A 385 -9.49 4.40 -6.18
C GLU A 385 -8.70 3.79 -5.03
N SER A 386 -9.36 3.66 -3.90
CA SER A 386 -8.76 3.30 -2.62
C SER A 386 -8.61 1.79 -2.47
N LYS A 387 -7.49 1.36 -1.91
CA LYS A 387 -7.18 -0.06 -1.70
C LYS A 387 -6.85 -0.33 -0.25
N GLY A 388 -7.85 -0.85 0.47
CA GLY A 388 -7.69 -1.37 1.83
C GLY A 388 -7.08 -2.79 1.90
N GLY A 389 -6.74 -3.40 0.76
CA GLY A 389 -6.11 -4.72 0.70
C GLY A 389 -4.67 -4.70 1.21
N TYR A 390 -4.23 -5.82 1.77
CA TYR A 390 -2.87 -5.98 2.32
C TYR A 390 -1.94 -6.71 1.37
N LEU A 391 -0.63 -6.52 1.62
CA LEU A 391 0.38 -7.47 1.16
C LEU A 391 0.44 -8.67 2.12
N SER A 392 0.31 -9.89 1.61
CA SER A 392 0.50 -11.10 2.41
C SER A 392 1.92 -11.15 2.96
N GLU A 393 2.12 -11.91 4.04
CA GLU A 393 3.46 -12.14 4.58
C GLU A 393 4.41 -12.69 3.51
N ARG A 394 3.95 -13.62 2.66
CA ARG A 394 4.74 -14.14 1.53
C ARG A 394 5.17 -13.04 0.56
N ALA A 395 4.27 -12.12 0.21
CA ALA A 395 4.62 -11.00 -0.67
C ALA A 395 5.59 -10.03 0.03
N ARG A 396 5.42 -9.78 1.33
CA ARG A 396 6.33 -8.95 2.11
C ARG A 396 7.71 -9.58 2.30
N THR A 397 7.80 -10.91 2.31
CA THR A 397 9.07 -11.65 2.30
C THR A 397 9.62 -11.86 0.89
N GLY A 398 9.13 -11.14 -0.12
CA GLY A 398 9.70 -11.14 -1.47
C GLY A 398 9.36 -12.37 -2.32
N ASP A 399 8.28 -13.11 -2.07
CA ASP A 399 7.82 -14.18 -2.99
C ASP A 399 7.33 -13.55 -4.31
N PRO A 400 8.03 -13.70 -5.44
CA PRO A 400 7.77 -12.88 -6.63
C PRO A 400 6.38 -13.12 -7.25
N ALA A 401 5.86 -14.33 -7.11
CA ALA A 401 4.53 -14.70 -7.60
C ALA A 401 3.44 -14.04 -6.75
N SER A 402 3.61 -14.07 -5.42
CA SER A 402 2.71 -13.43 -4.46
C SER A 402 2.73 -11.90 -4.62
N VAL A 403 3.92 -11.28 -4.69
CA VAL A 403 4.10 -9.85 -4.96
C VAL A 403 3.38 -9.45 -6.25
N THR A 404 3.65 -10.14 -7.36
CA THR A 404 3.03 -9.81 -8.65
C THR A 404 1.51 -9.97 -8.61
N SER A 405 1.00 -11.05 -8.02
CA SER A 405 -0.44 -11.31 -7.89
C SER A 405 -1.14 -10.23 -7.06
N GLU A 406 -0.53 -9.82 -5.95
CA GLU A 406 -1.10 -8.82 -5.06
C GLU A 406 -1.03 -7.42 -5.64
N LEU A 407 0.09 -7.02 -6.23
CA LEU A 407 0.19 -5.74 -6.96
C LEU A 407 -0.85 -5.65 -8.08
N ARG A 408 -1.16 -6.75 -8.79
CA ARG A 408 -2.26 -6.76 -9.77
C ARG A 408 -3.62 -6.48 -9.12
N ARG A 409 -3.90 -7.10 -7.97
CA ARG A 409 -5.17 -6.96 -7.23
C ARG A 409 -5.31 -5.62 -6.50
N THR A 410 -4.21 -4.99 -6.11
CA THR A 410 -4.21 -3.70 -5.43
C THR A 410 -4.01 -2.57 -6.44
N VAL A 411 -2.78 -2.41 -6.94
CA VAL A 411 -2.37 -1.36 -7.87
C VAL A 411 -3.07 -1.47 -9.21
N GLY A 412 -3.01 -2.65 -9.85
CA GLY A 412 -3.57 -2.87 -11.18
C GLY A 412 -5.09 -2.65 -11.22
N ASP A 413 -5.82 -3.25 -10.29
CA ASP A 413 -7.27 -3.07 -10.16
C ASP A 413 -7.67 -1.63 -9.81
N GLY A 414 -6.93 -0.96 -8.92
CA GLY A 414 -7.20 0.44 -8.57
C GLY A 414 -6.99 1.36 -9.76
N PHE A 415 -5.89 1.18 -10.48
CA PHE A 415 -5.65 1.92 -11.71
C PHE A 415 -6.70 1.62 -12.79
N PHE A 416 -7.07 0.34 -12.95
CA PHE A 416 -8.12 -0.08 -13.90
C PHE A 416 -9.44 0.65 -13.64
N GLN A 417 -9.87 0.71 -12.38
CA GLN A 417 -11.10 1.40 -11.98
C GLN A 417 -11.00 2.91 -12.24
N ALA A 418 -9.87 3.55 -11.90
CA ALA A 418 -9.68 4.98 -12.13
C ALA A 418 -9.69 5.31 -13.64
N ALA A 419 -9.05 4.45 -14.44
CA ALA A 419 -8.98 4.60 -15.89
C ALA A 419 -10.33 4.39 -16.58
N ARG A 420 -11.29 3.64 -15.99
CA ARG A 420 -12.66 3.49 -16.53
C ARG A 420 -13.35 4.83 -16.69
N LEU A 421 -13.20 5.73 -15.72
CA LEU A 421 -13.85 7.05 -15.78
C LEU A 421 -13.26 7.89 -16.91
N VAL A 422 -11.95 7.80 -17.14
CA VAL A 422 -11.29 8.53 -18.24
C VAL A 422 -11.73 7.99 -19.60
N ARG A 423 -11.85 6.66 -19.76
CA ARG A 423 -12.40 6.07 -21.00
C ARG A 423 -13.85 6.48 -21.22
N ALA A 424 -14.68 6.52 -20.17
CA ALA A 424 -16.05 7.01 -20.26
C ALA A 424 -16.10 8.48 -20.69
N LEU A 425 -15.23 9.34 -20.14
CA LEU A 425 -15.11 10.74 -20.55
C LEU A 425 -14.67 10.91 -22.01
N GLU A 426 -13.76 10.08 -22.51
CA GLU A 426 -13.35 10.15 -23.92
C GLU A 426 -14.46 9.72 -24.87
N ARG A 427 -15.22 8.69 -24.49
CA ARG A 427 -16.37 8.16 -25.25
C ARG A 427 -17.55 9.13 -25.26
N ASP A 428 -18.01 9.53 -24.08
CA ASP A 428 -19.29 10.23 -23.89
C ASP A 428 -19.14 11.75 -23.91
N ARG A 429 -17.90 12.26 -23.83
CA ARG A 429 -17.52 13.69 -23.70
C ARG A 429 -17.98 14.35 -22.40
N GLU A 430 -19.02 13.85 -21.79
CA GLU A 430 -19.55 14.28 -20.50
C GLU A 430 -19.99 13.06 -19.68
N VAL A 431 -19.60 13.03 -18.41
CA VAL A 431 -20.01 11.98 -17.46
C VAL A 431 -20.53 12.65 -16.20
N THR A 432 -21.73 12.24 -15.76
CA THR A 432 -22.31 12.69 -14.49
C THR A 432 -22.22 11.58 -13.46
N LEU A 433 -21.47 11.84 -12.40
CA LEU A 433 -21.40 10.99 -11.22
C LEU A 433 -22.59 11.31 -10.31
N THR A 434 -23.25 10.28 -9.79
CA THR A 434 -24.36 10.40 -8.83
C THR A 434 -23.99 9.66 -7.56
N GLY A 435 -24.01 10.35 -6.42
CA GLY A 435 -23.75 9.72 -5.12
C GLY A 435 -25.03 9.41 -4.34
N ASP A 436 -24.89 8.62 -3.29
CA ASP A 436 -26.01 8.00 -2.56
C ASP A 436 -27.04 8.97 -1.96
N ARG A 437 -26.66 10.22 -1.70
CA ARG A 437 -27.55 11.25 -1.12
C ARG A 437 -28.11 12.20 -2.17
N GLY A 438 -28.05 11.82 -3.44
CA GLY A 438 -28.53 12.61 -4.57
C GLY A 438 -27.60 13.74 -5.00
N GLN A 439 -26.39 13.84 -4.44
CA GLN A 439 -25.36 14.74 -4.97
C GLN A 439 -24.96 14.30 -6.38
N SER A 440 -24.70 15.27 -7.27
CA SER A 440 -24.18 14.99 -8.61
C SER A 440 -22.94 15.81 -8.94
N LEU A 441 -22.04 15.22 -9.71
CA LEU A 441 -20.83 15.88 -10.20
C LEU A 441 -20.66 15.57 -11.69
N THR A 442 -20.89 16.58 -12.53
CA THR A 442 -20.69 16.48 -13.97
C THR A 442 -19.27 16.88 -14.36
N LEU A 443 -18.63 16.02 -15.15
CA LEU A 443 -17.30 16.16 -15.72
C LEU A 443 -17.43 16.29 -17.24
N ALA A 444 -16.91 17.37 -17.81
CA ALA A 444 -16.88 17.60 -19.25
C ALA A 444 -15.45 17.52 -19.77
N ALA A 445 -15.18 16.61 -20.71
CA ALA A 445 -13.84 16.31 -21.21
C ALA A 445 -13.12 17.52 -21.82
N ASN A 446 -13.86 18.47 -22.40
CA ASN A 446 -13.31 19.70 -22.98
C ASN A 446 -12.90 20.75 -21.92
N ALA A 447 -13.42 20.66 -20.70
CA ALA A 447 -13.05 21.51 -19.57
C ALA A 447 -11.88 20.93 -18.76
N ILE A 448 -11.47 19.70 -19.06
CA ILE A 448 -10.41 18.99 -18.36
C ILE A 448 -9.13 19.03 -19.20
N ARG A 449 -8.10 19.68 -18.64
CA ARG A 449 -6.74 19.65 -19.19
C ARG A 449 -6.05 18.34 -18.84
N ARG A 450 -6.22 17.88 -17.59
CA ARG A 450 -5.37 16.85 -16.98
C ARG A 450 -6.15 16.03 -15.95
N ILE A 451 -5.96 14.72 -15.97
CA ILE A 451 -6.43 13.81 -14.91
C ILE A 451 -5.21 13.14 -14.26
N TYR A 452 -5.18 13.08 -12.93
CA TYR A 452 -4.26 12.23 -12.18
C TYR A 452 -5.03 11.04 -11.60
N ALA A 453 -4.60 9.83 -11.95
CA ALA A 453 -5.06 8.61 -11.30
C ALA A 453 -4.29 8.44 -9.99
N VAL A 454 -5.01 8.43 -8.88
CA VAL A 454 -4.47 8.27 -7.53
C VAL A 454 -5.00 6.95 -6.99
N VAL A 455 -4.10 6.09 -6.52
CA VAL A 455 -4.42 4.81 -5.89
C VAL A 455 -3.94 4.85 -4.43
N PRO A 456 -4.73 5.43 -3.52
CA PRO A 456 -4.41 5.42 -2.09
C PRO A 456 -4.46 4.00 -1.55
N THR A 457 -3.46 3.59 -0.79
CA THR A 457 -3.38 2.24 -0.19
C THR A 457 -3.38 2.32 1.33
N ALA A 458 -3.80 1.24 1.99
CA ALA A 458 -3.63 1.15 3.45
C ALA A 458 -2.18 0.87 3.86
N ASP A 459 -1.44 0.16 3.01
CA ASP A 459 -0.07 -0.27 3.24
C ASP A 459 0.90 0.49 2.36
N LYS A 460 2.12 0.68 2.89
CA LYS A 460 3.27 1.19 2.14
C LYS A 460 3.78 0.09 1.21
N PHE A 461 3.93 0.43 -0.07
CA PHE A 461 4.54 -0.44 -1.08
C PHE A 461 6.01 -0.12 -1.33
N GLU A 462 6.56 0.88 -0.64
CA GLU A 462 7.96 1.28 -0.73
C GLU A 462 8.39 1.45 -2.21
N SER A 463 9.54 0.88 -2.60
CA SER A 463 10.07 0.94 -3.97
C SER A 463 9.16 0.37 -5.05
N LEU A 464 8.20 -0.50 -4.71
CA LEU A 464 7.27 -1.07 -5.69
C LEU A 464 6.31 -0.02 -6.23
N SER A 465 6.09 1.08 -5.49
CA SER A 465 5.24 2.19 -5.92
C SER A 465 5.88 3.07 -6.99
N THR A 466 7.22 3.15 -7.02
CA THR A 466 8.01 3.98 -7.94
C THR A 466 8.73 3.20 -9.03
N THR A 467 8.81 1.85 -8.92
CA THR A 467 9.47 1.00 -9.93
C THR A 467 8.55 0.72 -11.12
N LEU A 468 8.29 1.76 -11.92
CA LEU A 468 7.34 1.69 -13.05
C LEU A 468 7.72 0.66 -14.12
N ASP A 469 9.02 0.50 -14.42
CA ASP A 469 9.50 -0.50 -15.38
C ASP A 469 9.05 -1.92 -15.02
N LEU A 470 9.06 -2.26 -13.72
CA LEU A 470 8.57 -3.55 -13.22
C LEU A 470 7.06 -3.64 -13.39
N LEU A 471 6.31 -2.60 -13.02
CA LEU A 471 4.85 -2.57 -13.13
C LEU A 471 4.38 -2.69 -14.59
N TRP A 472 5.07 -2.05 -15.53
CA TRP A 472 4.80 -2.16 -16.97
C TRP A 472 5.16 -3.54 -17.52
N THR A 473 6.41 -4.00 -17.27
CA THR A 473 6.91 -5.29 -17.78
C THR A 473 6.07 -6.47 -17.27
N ARG A 474 5.57 -6.39 -16.03
CA ARG A 474 4.70 -7.41 -15.44
C ARG A 474 3.22 -7.24 -15.79
N GLN A 475 2.87 -6.26 -16.64
CA GLN A 475 1.51 -5.93 -17.05
C GLN A 475 0.57 -5.67 -15.86
N ILE A 476 1.12 -5.13 -14.77
CA ILE A 476 0.36 -4.63 -13.62
C ILE A 476 -0.24 -3.27 -13.98
N LEU A 477 0.53 -2.45 -14.72
CA LEU A 477 0.09 -1.19 -15.31
C LEU A 477 0.33 -1.21 -16.83
N PRO A 478 -0.39 -0.39 -17.62
CA PRO A 478 -0.07 -0.20 -19.02
C PRO A 478 1.26 0.51 -19.21
N ASP A 479 1.99 0.18 -20.28
CA ASP A 479 3.24 0.85 -20.67
C ASP A 479 3.09 2.39 -20.65
N GLY A 480 3.96 3.06 -19.90
CA GLY A 480 3.99 4.53 -19.80
C GLY A 480 2.93 5.13 -18.89
N ALA A 481 2.17 4.33 -18.14
CA ALA A 481 1.27 4.82 -17.11
C ALA A 481 2.05 5.22 -15.85
N ILE A 482 1.75 6.39 -15.29
CA ILE A 482 2.45 6.94 -14.11
C ILE A 482 1.45 7.36 -13.01
N PRO A 483 0.59 6.46 -12.49
CA PRO A 483 -0.33 6.82 -11.40
C PRO A 483 0.43 7.18 -10.12
N LEU A 484 -0.21 7.94 -9.24
CA LEU A 484 0.27 8.12 -7.86
C LEU A 484 -0.20 6.92 -7.03
N ILE A 485 0.74 6.08 -6.58
CA ILE A 485 0.47 4.92 -5.73
C ILE A 485 1.09 5.23 -4.38
N MET A 486 0.29 5.46 -3.35
CA MET A 486 0.81 5.96 -2.08
C MET A 486 -0.06 5.50 -0.91
N ALA A 487 0.58 5.13 0.20
CA ALA A 487 -0.15 4.82 1.42
C ALA A 487 -0.85 6.08 1.94
N VAL A 488 -2.05 5.94 2.50
CA VAL A 488 -2.85 7.11 2.94
C VAL A 488 -2.15 7.93 4.03
N GLN A 489 -1.28 7.30 4.82
CA GLN A 489 -0.43 7.93 5.82
C GLN A 489 0.62 8.84 5.16
N ASP A 490 1.23 8.38 4.07
CA ASP A 490 2.22 9.14 3.31
C ASP A 490 1.51 10.23 2.47
N LEU A 491 0.27 9.99 2.03
CA LEU A 491 -0.58 11.01 1.41
C LEU A 491 -0.95 12.14 2.39
N HIS A 492 -1.15 11.79 3.67
CA HIS A 492 -1.31 12.80 4.71
C HIS A 492 -0.03 13.63 4.87
N LEU A 493 1.15 12.98 4.97
CA LEU A 493 2.44 13.69 4.99
C LEU A 493 2.61 14.61 3.77
N LEU A 494 2.30 14.11 2.56
CA LEU A 494 2.36 14.87 1.32
C LEU A 494 1.51 16.14 1.39
N THR A 495 0.27 16.03 1.89
CA THR A 495 -0.67 17.15 1.98
C THR A 495 -0.36 18.13 3.12
N ASP A 496 0.29 17.67 4.19
CA ASP A 496 0.83 18.54 5.24
C ASP A 496 2.06 19.34 4.76
N LEU A 497 2.85 18.74 3.87
CA LEU A 497 4.04 19.32 3.23
C LEU A 497 3.73 20.21 2.03
N LEU A 498 2.64 19.97 1.30
CA LEU A 498 2.26 20.73 0.10
C LEU A 498 0.87 21.34 0.35
N ARG A 499 0.85 22.55 0.91
CA ARG A 499 -0.37 23.11 1.53
C ARG A 499 -1.24 23.90 0.56
N THR A 500 -0.82 24.02 -0.69
CA THR A 500 -1.60 24.67 -1.75
C THR A 500 -1.83 23.72 -2.92
N PRO A 501 -2.91 23.90 -3.70
CA PRO A 501 -3.16 23.07 -4.88
C PRO A 501 -2.02 23.17 -5.90
N LEU A 502 -1.43 24.36 -6.05
CA LEU A 502 -0.34 24.58 -7.02
C LEU A 502 0.95 23.88 -6.63
N GLU A 503 1.28 23.83 -5.33
CA GLU A 503 2.41 23.04 -4.81
C GLU A 503 2.17 21.55 -5.02
N LEU A 504 0.96 21.05 -4.71
CA LEU A 504 0.59 19.66 -4.90
C LEU A 504 0.70 19.25 -6.38
N LEU A 505 0.08 20.01 -7.28
CA LEU A 505 0.15 19.72 -8.72
C LEU A 505 1.58 19.86 -9.26
N GLY A 506 2.35 20.83 -8.74
CA GLY A 506 3.75 21.03 -9.12
C GLY A 506 4.62 19.84 -8.75
N TYR A 507 4.39 19.26 -7.57
CA TYR A 507 5.00 18.00 -7.17
C TYR A 507 4.56 16.83 -8.05
N LEU A 508 3.25 16.68 -8.35
CA LEU A 508 2.78 15.57 -9.18
C LEU A 508 3.44 15.60 -10.57
N ASP A 509 3.57 16.78 -11.17
CA ASP A 509 4.26 16.90 -12.45
C ASP A 509 5.77 16.62 -12.35
N TYR A 510 6.43 17.13 -11.30
CA TYR A 510 7.85 16.85 -11.02
C TYR A 510 8.09 15.35 -10.82
N ARG A 511 7.25 14.69 -10.01
CA ARG A 511 7.29 13.26 -9.75
C ARG A 511 7.20 12.47 -11.05
N GLU A 512 6.22 12.79 -11.88
CA GLU A 512 6.03 12.09 -13.14
C GLU A 512 7.22 12.30 -14.10
N GLU A 513 7.82 13.49 -14.13
CA GLU A 513 9.04 13.73 -14.90
C GLU A 513 10.21 12.86 -14.41
N VAL A 514 10.44 12.83 -13.10
CA VAL A 514 11.48 12.04 -12.45
C VAL A 514 11.31 10.55 -12.74
N LEU A 515 10.09 10.02 -12.57
CA LEU A 515 9.82 8.60 -12.79
C LEU A 515 9.76 8.19 -14.27
N ALA A 516 9.57 9.15 -15.19
CA ALA A 516 9.63 8.91 -16.62
C ALA A 516 11.06 8.87 -17.19
N GLU A 517 12.06 9.34 -16.44
CA GLU A 517 13.44 9.42 -16.92
C GLU A 517 14.08 8.02 -16.99
N PRO A 518 14.50 7.56 -18.19
CA PRO A 518 15.00 6.19 -18.35
C PRO A 518 16.29 5.93 -17.58
N GLY A 519 16.35 4.80 -16.88
CA GLY A 519 17.55 4.38 -16.16
C GLY A 519 17.77 5.09 -14.82
N PHE A 520 16.79 5.86 -14.36
CA PHE A 520 16.73 6.38 -13.00
C PHE A 520 15.79 5.50 -12.16
N ARG A 521 16.19 5.20 -10.92
CA ARG A 521 15.38 4.46 -9.96
C ARG A 521 15.38 5.21 -8.64
N VAL A 522 14.19 5.33 -8.04
CA VAL A 522 14.00 6.00 -6.75
C VAL A 522 13.59 4.97 -5.71
N GLY A 523 14.07 5.17 -4.48
CA GLY A 523 13.79 4.28 -3.34
C GLY A 523 12.30 4.14 -3.06
N ASP A 524 11.55 5.23 -3.00
CA ASP A 524 10.09 5.24 -2.84
C ASP A 524 9.51 6.64 -3.17
N GLU A 525 8.23 6.86 -2.93
CA GLU A 525 7.56 8.15 -3.13
C GLU A 525 8.06 9.27 -2.22
N LEU A 526 8.45 8.95 -0.99
CA LEU A 526 8.92 9.93 -0.02
C LEU A 526 10.31 10.43 -0.38
N GLU A 527 11.15 9.61 -1.00
CA GLU A 527 12.42 10.03 -1.57
C GLU A 527 12.21 11.04 -2.71
N VAL A 528 11.24 10.82 -3.61
CA VAL A 528 10.88 11.81 -4.65
C VAL A 528 10.39 13.11 -4.01
N LEU A 529 9.58 13.01 -2.95
CA LEU A 529 9.09 14.18 -2.21
C LEU A 529 10.23 14.93 -1.51
N GLY A 530 11.20 14.21 -0.95
CA GLY A 530 12.43 14.76 -0.39
C GLY A 530 13.22 15.55 -1.43
N CYS A 531 13.40 15.01 -2.64
CA CYS A 531 14.01 15.72 -3.76
C CYS A 531 13.26 17.02 -4.09
N TYR A 532 11.93 16.96 -4.12
CA TYR A 532 11.09 18.10 -4.48
C TYR A 532 11.22 19.25 -3.46
N VAL A 533 10.98 18.98 -2.17
CA VAL A 533 11.04 19.99 -1.11
C VAL A 533 12.47 20.41 -0.78
N GLY A 534 13.44 19.54 -1.04
CA GLY A 534 14.88 19.79 -0.95
C GLY A 534 15.41 20.73 -2.04
N ASN A 535 14.54 21.18 -2.95
CA ASN A 535 14.89 22.05 -4.07
C ASN A 535 15.92 21.42 -5.03
N THR A 536 15.82 20.10 -5.22
CA THR A 536 16.73 19.32 -6.07
C THR A 536 16.20 19.25 -7.51
N ASP A 537 17.08 19.49 -8.48
CA ASP A 537 16.82 19.24 -9.91
C ASP A 537 17.43 17.91 -10.34
N VAL A 538 16.72 16.82 -10.00
CA VAL A 538 17.16 15.45 -10.25
C VAL A 538 17.50 15.23 -11.72
N ILE A 539 16.65 15.69 -12.65
CA ILE A 539 16.86 15.48 -14.09
C ILE A 539 18.09 16.26 -14.58
N GLY A 540 18.22 17.53 -14.17
CA GLY A 540 19.38 18.35 -14.54
C GLY A 540 20.68 17.74 -14.04
N ASP A 541 20.70 17.22 -12.82
CA ASP A 541 21.88 16.57 -12.24
C ASP A 541 22.21 15.23 -12.92
N LEU A 542 21.20 14.40 -13.19
CA LEU A 542 21.38 13.15 -13.94
C LEU A 542 21.97 13.39 -15.33
N ARG A 543 21.49 14.43 -16.04
CA ARG A 543 21.96 14.78 -17.38
C ARG A 543 23.41 15.30 -17.39
N LYS A 544 23.90 15.89 -16.29
CA LYS A 544 25.32 16.28 -16.15
C LYS A 544 26.22 15.06 -15.98
N VAL A 545 25.74 14.02 -15.28
CA VAL A 545 26.52 12.82 -14.95
C VAL A 545 26.52 11.78 -16.08
N ARG A 546 25.47 11.74 -16.91
CA ARG A 546 25.40 10.88 -18.10
C ARG A 546 26.40 11.31 -19.19
N THR A 547 27.66 10.91 -19.07
CA THR A 547 28.66 10.97 -20.15
C THR A 547 28.82 9.63 -20.89
N GLU A 548 28.36 8.50 -20.32
CA GLU A 548 28.42 7.17 -20.94
C GLU A 548 27.15 6.33 -20.73
N PRO A 549 26.84 5.34 -21.62
CA PRO A 549 25.67 4.48 -21.50
C PRO A 549 25.81 3.46 -20.36
N GLY A 550 25.16 3.74 -19.23
CA GLY A 550 24.97 2.82 -18.09
C GLY A 550 23.82 3.29 -17.19
N SER A 551 23.23 2.36 -16.41
CA SER A 551 22.22 2.70 -15.40
C SER A 551 22.90 3.26 -14.15
N ALA A 552 22.72 4.54 -13.85
CA ALA A 552 23.20 5.14 -12.61
C ALA A 552 22.10 5.02 -11.54
N LEU A 553 22.37 4.28 -10.47
CA LEU A 553 21.53 4.32 -9.27
C LEU A 553 21.99 5.51 -8.42
N LEU A 554 21.38 6.68 -8.61
CA LEU A 554 21.59 7.79 -7.67
C LEU A 554 20.75 7.49 -6.42
N SER A 555 21.39 7.04 -5.35
CA SER A 555 20.76 6.95 -4.03
C SER A 555 20.90 8.32 -3.38
N THR A 556 19.83 9.10 -3.47
CA THR A 556 19.89 10.53 -3.19
C THR A 556 19.71 10.90 -1.72
N ASN A 557 19.34 9.96 -0.82
CA ASN A 557 19.09 10.17 0.62
C ASN A 557 18.34 11.46 0.99
N GLN A 558 17.40 11.88 0.13
CA GLN A 558 16.76 13.19 0.20
C GLN A 558 15.61 13.19 1.20
N GLN A 559 14.89 12.08 1.33
CA GLN A 559 13.93 11.88 2.40
C GLN A 559 14.63 12.13 3.74
N GLU A 560 15.77 11.49 3.96
CA GLU A 560 16.45 11.51 5.25
C GLU A 560 17.09 12.88 5.52
N ARG A 561 17.50 13.56 4.45
CA ARG A 561 18.06 14.90 4.55
C ARG A 561 17.01 15.98 4.81
N PHE A 562 15.83 15.87 4.21
CA PHE A 562 14.87 16.98 4.13
C PHE A 562 13.51 16.71 4.78
N LEU A 563 12.99 15.49 4.75
CA LEU A 563 11.68 15.15 5.32
C LEU A 563 11.77 14.74 6.78
N ASP A 564 12.58 13.73 7.06
CA ASP A 564 12.70 13.14 8.39
C ASP A 564 13.14 14.14 9.50
N PRO A 565 14.07 15.11 9.30
CA PRO A 565 14.36 16.10 10.34
C PRO A 565 13.11 16.89 10.71
N TRP A 566 12.31 17.26 9.70
CA TRP A 566 11.09 18.01 9.92
C TRP A 566 10.03 17.14 10.59
N ILE A 567 9.81 15.91 10.13
CA ILE A 567 8.88 14.94 10.76
C ILE A 567 9.24 14.76 12.24
N HIS A 568 10.54 14.59 12.56
CA HIS A 568 11.00 14.50 13.94
C HIS A 568 10.64 15.75 14.75
N GLN A 569 10.87 16.95 14.21
CA GLN A 569 10.51 18.18 14.90
C GLN A 569 8.99 18.34 15.06
N VAL A 570 8.18 17.92 14.08
CA VAL A 570 6.71 17.89 14.16
C VAL A 570 6.26 16.98 15.29
N ASN A 571 6.80 15.76 15.36
CA ASN A 571 6.46 14.81 16.42
C ASN A 571 6.87 15.33 17.79
N HIS A 572 8.10 15.83 17.92
CA HIS A 572 8.57 16.48 19.14
C HIS A 572 7.63 17.63 19.53
N ALA A 573 7.20 18.44 18.55
CA ALA A 573 6.30 19.55 18.81
C ALA A 573 4.93 19.09 19.33
N ARG A 574 4.35 18.07 18.69
CA ARG A 574 3.06 17.48 19.08
C ARG A 574 3.11 16.83 20.46
N VAL A 575 4.14 16.03 20.74
CA VAL A 575 4.33 15.32 22.03
C VAL A 575 4.52 16.29 23.20
N ASN A 576 5.18 17.42 22.95
CA ASN A 576 5.45 18.43 23.99
C ASN A 576 4.47 19.61 23.97
N HIS A 577 3.42 19.55 23.15
CA HIS A 577 2.42 20.62 22.99
C HIS A 577 3.02 22.01 22.68
N ILE A 578 4.05 22.06 21.84
CA ILE A 578 4.68 23.30 21.35
C ILE A 578 4.33 23.54 19.87
N PRO A 579 4.52 24.76 19.33
CA PRO A 579 4.21 25.05 17.93
C PRO A 579 4.98 24.16 16.95
N VAL A 580 4.27 23.63 15.94
CA VAL A 580 4.85 22.81 14.88
C VAL A 580 5.71 23.70 13.97
N PRO A 581 6.96 23.30 13.63
CA PRO A 581 7.80 24.08 12.73
C PRO A 581 7.23 24.15 11.30
N PRO A 582 7.52 25.21 10.54
CA PRO A 582 7.11 25.28 9.15
C PRO A 582 7.72 24.12 8.34
N PRO A 583 6.98 23.54 7.39
CA PRO A 583 7.50 22.48 6.53
C PRO A 583 8.63 22.98 5.63
N PRO A 584 9.57 22.09 5.24
CA PRO A 584 10.51 22.40 4.18
C PRO A 584 9.74 22.77 2.90
N ARG A 585 10.23 23.77 2.16
CA ARG A 585 9.61 24.26 0.94
C ARG A 585 10.66 24.33 -0.16
N ARG A 586 10.24 23.98 -1.38
CA ARG A 586 11.06 24.13 -2.58
C ARG A 586 11.40 25.60 -2.87
N HIS A 587 10.38 26.46 -2.76
CA HIS A 587 10.47 27.88 -3.12
C HIS A 587 10.51 28.77 -1.89
N THR A 588 11.23 29.88 -2.00
CA THR A 588 11.19 30.95 -0.98
C THR A 588 9.79 31.57 -0.94
N GLU A 589 9.47 32.26 0.16
CA GLU A 589 8.19 32.99 0.29
C GLU A 589 8.00 34.03 -0.82
N ALA A 590 9.09 34.68 -1.24
CA ALA A 590 9.07 35.67 -2.32
C ALA A 590 8.73 35.05 -3.68
N ASP A 591 9.35 33.90 -4.00
CA ASP A 591 9.10 33.17 -5.25
C ASP A 591 7.67 32.62 -5.30
N ARG A 592 7.20 32.06 -4.19
CA ARG A 592 5.81 31.60 -4.06
C ARG A 592 4.82 32.73 -4.29
N ALA A 593 5.02 33.86 -3.62
CA ALA A 593 4.14 35.02 -3.78
C ALA A 593 4.16 35.54 -5.23
N LEU A 594 5.29 35.42 -5.94
CA LEU A 594 5.38 35.75 -7.36
C LEU A 594 4.55 34.78 -8.24
N ILE A 595 4.64 33.47 -7.99
CA ILE A 595 3.86 32.45 -8.71
C ILE A 595 2.36 32.59 -8.42
N GLU A 596 1.99 32.82 -7.16
CA GLU A 596 0.60 33.02 -6.73
C GLU A 596 -0.02 34.27 -7.35
N ARG A 597 0.71 35.40 -7.39
CA ARG A 597 0.26 36.60 -8.13
C ARG A 597 0.07 36.32 -9.62
N PHE A 598 1.02 35.62 -10.24
CA PHE A 598 0.90 35.23 -11.64
C PHE A 598 -0.35 34.38 -11.90
N HIS A 599 -0.64 33.39 -11.04
CA HIS A 599 -1.83 32.56 -11.17
C HIS A 599 -3.12 33.37 -10.96
N ALA A 600 -3.15 34.26 -9.96
CA ALA A 600 -4.30 35.12 -9.69
C ALA A 600 -4.61 36.06 -10.86
N ASP A 601 -3.58 36.62 -11.50
CA ASP A 601 -3.74 37.58 -12.60
C ASP A 601 -4.14 36.90 -13.93
N THR A 602 -3.67 35.67 -14.17
CA THR A 602 -3.82 35.01 -15.47
C THR A 602 -4.84 33.87 -15.50
N GLY A 603 -5.08 33.23 -14.35
CA GLY A 603 -5.80 31.96 -14.28
C GLY A 603 -5.08 30.79 -14.96
N ASP A 604 -3.82 30.94 -15.37
CA ASP A 604 -3.06 29.92 -16.11
C ASP A 604 -2.52 28.85 -15.14
N THR A 605 -3.38 27.90 -14.78
CA THR A 605 -3.05 26.80 -13.87
C THR A 605 -1.88 25.96 -14.39
N ALA A 606 -1.77 25.73 -15.71
CA ALA A 606 -0.71 24.93 -16.29
C ALA A 606 0.66 25.58 -16.11
N SER A 607 0.78 26.88 -16.43
CA SER A 607 2.03 27.61 -16.20
C SER A 607 2.36 27.75 -14.72
N ALA A 608 1.38 28.03 -13.87
CA ALA A 608 1.61 28.17 -12.43
C ALA A 608 2.13 26.87 -11.81
N THR A 609 1.52 25.73 -12.19
CA THR A 609 1.97 24.39 -11.78
C THR A 609 3.40 24.12 -12.26
N LEU A 610 3.71 24.46 -13.51
CA LEU A 610 5.05 24.29 -14.06
C LEU A 610 6.11 25.15 -13.36
N LEU A 611 5.76 26.37 -12.96
CA LEU A 611 6.66 27.24 -12.19
C LEU A 611 7.04 26.62 -10.84
N HIS A 612 6.15 25.84 -10.23
CA HIS A 612 6.45 25.08 -9.02
C HIS A 612 7.43 23.91 -9.24
N GLN A 613 7.69 23.47 -10.48
CA GLN A 613 8.70 22.45 -10.79
C GLN A 613 10.12 23.02 -10.94
N PHE A 614 10.26 24.30 -11.33
CA PHE A 614 11.58 24.94 -11.33
C PHE A 614 12.17 24.88 -9.92
N ASP A 615 13.49 24.66 -9.81
CA ASP A 615 14.16 24.93 -8.54
C ASP A 615 14.36 26.45 -8.35
N GLY A 616 14.56 26.86 -7.10
CA GLY A 616 14.76 28.27 -6.75
C GLY A 616 16.00 28.89 -7.40
N ALA A 617 17.03 28.11 -7.75
CA ALA A 617 18.23 28.64 -8.38
C ALA A 617 17.93 29.07 -9.83
N HIS A 618 17.26 28.21 -10.60
CA HIS A 618 16.85 28.51 -11.98
C HIS A 618 15.83 29.65 -12.04
N LEU A 619 14.83 29.67 -11.15
CA LEU A 619 13.86 30.77 -11.09
C LEU A 619 14.55 32.10 -10.73
N GLY A 620 15.46 32.08 -9.75
CA GLY A 620 16.25 33.24 -9.37
C GLY A 620 17.15 33.75 -10.50
N VAL A 621 17.78 32.87 -11.28
CA VAL A 621 18.55 33.28 -12.48
C VAL A 621 17.63 33.92 -13.52
N ALA A 622 16.45 33.36 -13.78
CA ALA A 622 15.51 33.89 -14.75
C ALA A 622 15.02 35.31 -14.39
N ILE A 623 14.76 35.55 -13.10
CA ILE A 623 14.39 36.86 -12.56
C ILE A 623 15.54 37.85 -12.77
N ARG A 624 16.77 37.51 -12.33
CA ARG A 624 17.94 38.39 -12.49
C ARG A 624 18.23 38.76 -13.93
N LEU A 625 18.22 37.77 -14.84
CA LEU A 625 18.41 38.03 -16.27
C LEU A 625 17.35 38.98 -16.84
N THR A 626 16.13 38.93 -16.32
CA THR A 626 15.04 39.82 -16.76
C THR A 626 15.21 41.23 -16.22
N ASP A 627 15.64 41.38 -14.97
CA ASP A 627 15.89 42.68 -14.33
C ASP A 627 17.08 43.41 -14.97
N GLU A 628 18.12 42.66 -15.36
CA GLU A 628 19.31 43.19 -16.03
C GLU A 628 19.10 43.42 -17.54
N ALA A 629 18.08 42.79 -18.14
CA ALA A 629 17.81 42.91 -19.56
C ALA A 629 17.29 44.30 -19.94
N THR A 630 17.82 44.85 -21.04
CA THR A 630 17.25 46.05 -21.65
C THR A 630 15.82 45.74 -22.14
N ARG A 631 14.86 46.63 -21.88
CA ARG A 631 13.46 46.42 -22.28
C ARG A 631 13.36 46.04 -23.76
N PRO A 632 12.90 44.82 -24.11
CA PRO A 632 12.89 44.34 -25.48
C PRO A 632 11.87 45.12 -26.32
N ARG A 633 12.18 45.34 -27.60
CA ARG A 633 11.22 45.90 -28.57
C ARG A 633 10.15 44.85 -28.90
N ARG A 634 8.96 45.29 -29.35
CA ARG A 634 7.92 44.37 -29.85
C ARG A 634 8.45 43.54 -31.02
N GLY A 635 8.14 42.24 -31.03
CA GLY A 635 8.67 41.26 -32.00
C GLY A 635 10.15 40.91 -31.77
N ALA A 636 10.77 41.47 -30.73
CA ALA A 636 12.19 41.36 -30.43
C ALA A 636 12.51 40.77 -29.05
N PRO A 637 11.98 39.57 -28.68
CA PRO A 637 12.30 38.96 -27.38
C PRO A 637 13.78 38.60 -27.26
N ILE A 638 14.28 38.56 -26.03
CA ILE A 638 15.66 38.21 -25.71
C ILE A 638 15.65 36.81 -25.07
N PRO A 639 16.02 35.75 -25.80
CA PRO A 639 16.12 34.42 -25.24
C PRO A 639 17.49 34.17 -24.59
N TYR A 640 17.47 33.42 -23.50
CA TYR A 640 18.63 32.86 -22.82
C TYR A 640 18.43 31.34 -22.68
N VAL A 641 19.53 30.59 -22.74
CA VAL A 641 19.57 29.14 -22.48
C VAL A 641 20.56 28.91 -21.34
N ILE A 642 20.10 28.26 -20.28
CA ILE A 642 20.86 27.96 -19.06
C ILE A 642 20.79 26.46 -18.85
N GLY A 643 21.84 25.72 -19.24
CA GLY A 643 21.77 24.26 -19.27
C GLY A 643 20.66 23.79 -20.21
N ASP A 644 19.68 23.05 -19.67
CA ASP A 644 18.47 22.63 -20.38
C ASP A 644 17.24 23.50 -20.06
N PHE A 645 17.39 24.66 -19.42
CA PHE A 645 16.32 25.63 -19.17
C PHE A 645 16.37 26.82 -20.12
N GLY A 646 15.20 27.33 -20.51
CA GLY A 646 15.06 28.52 -21.35
C GLY A 646 14.43 29.69 -20.58
N VAL A 647 14.98 30.88 -20.78
CA VAL A 647 14.39 32.13 -20.28
C VAL A 647 14.11 33.03 -21.48
N VAL A 648 12.90 33.54 -21.62
CA VAL A 648 12.54 34.43 -22.72
C VAL A 648 12.02 35.75 -22.17
N VAL A 649 12.83 36.79 -22.30
CA VAL A 649 12.45 38.15 -21.89
C VAL A 649 11.61 38.78 -23.01
N VAL A 650 10.37 39.13 -22.68
CA VAL A 650 9.36 39.64 -23.62
C VAL A 650 8.98 41.08 -23.33
N ASN A 651 8.52 41.79 -24.35
CA ASN A 651 7.97 43.12 -24.17
C ASN A 651 6.67 43.02 -23.34
N PRO A 652 6.46 43.83 -22.29
CA PRO A 652 5.27 43.74 -21.44
C PRO A 652 3.95 43.81 -22.21
N GLY A 653 3.91 44.61 -23.28
CA GLY A 653 2.75 44.82 -24.13
C GLY A 653 2.62 43.85 -25.31
N GLU A 654 3.39 42.74 -25.34
CA GLU A 654 3.35 41.73 -26.39
C GLU A 654 2.76 40.40 -25.87
N PRO A 655 1.80 39.78 -26.57
CA PRO A 655 1.22 38.53 -26.14
C PRO A 655 2.19 37.36 -26.33
N VAL A 656 2.40 36.55 -25.29
CA VAL A 656 3.32 35.39 -25.32
C VAL A 656 2.99 34.42 -26.46
N ARG A 657 1.70 34.25 -26.83
CA ARG A 657 1.30 33.42 -27.97
C ARG A 657 1.91 33.87 -29.30
N ALA A 658 2.11 35.16 -29.51
CA ALA A 658 2.79 35.68 -30.71
C ALA A 658 4.31 35.44 -30.61
N VAL A 659 4.90 35.70 -29.45
CA VAL A 659 6.32 35.49 -29.16
C VAL A 659 6.75 34.03 -29.41
N ARG A 660 5.95 33.05 -28.97
CA ARG A 660 6.18 31.60 -29.16
C ARG A 660 6.33 31.17 -30.62
N ARG A 661 5.80 31.96 -31.56
CA ARG A 661 5.86 31.66 -33.00
C ARG A 661 7.14 32.16 -33.67
N LEU A 662 7.92 33.01 -32.99
CA LEU A 662 9.15 33.59 -33.54
C LEU A 662 10.26 32.52 -33.69
N PRO A 663 11.05 32.54 -34.78
CA PRO A 663 12.07 31.53 -35.05
C PRO A 663 13.06 31.31 -33.88
N ARG A 664 13.64 32.39 -33.33
CA ARG A 664 14.57 32.31 -32.19
C ARG A 664 13.97 31.67 -30.93
N VAL A 665 12.66 31.86 -30.70
CA VAL A 665 11.97 31.28 -29.54
C VAL A 665 11.68 29.81 -29.80
N ARG A 666 11.33 29.44 -31.05
CA ARG A 666 11.18 28.04 -31.44
C ARG A 666 12.48 27.25 -31.30
N GLU A 667 13.63 27.87 -31.59
CA GLU A 667 14.95 27.26 -31.40
C GLU A 667 15.22 26.96 -29.92
N VAL A 668 14.99 27.93 -29.04
CA VAL A 668 15.13 27.74 -27.58
C VAL A 668 14.19 26.65 -27.11
N ARG A 669 12.91 26.70 -27.49
CA ARG A 669 11.90 25.67 -27.17
C ARG A 669 12.29 24.28 -27.66
N ALA A 670 13.07 24.16 -28.73
CA ALA A 670 13.52 22.87 -29.23
C ALA A 670 14.66 22.26 -28.40
N ARG A 671 15.47 23.11 -27.76
CA ARG A 671 16.70 22.71 -27.05
C ARG A 671 16.52 22.54 -25.55
N THR A 672 15.48 23.14 -24.97
CA THR A 672 15.27 23.15 -23.53
C THR A 672 14.20 22.16 -23.09
N ARG A 673 14.30 21.72 -21.84
CA ARG A 673 13.36 20.90 -21.08
C ARG A 673 12.20 21.74 -20.58
N MET A 674 12.47 22.92 -20.04
CA MET A 674 11.45 23.86 -19.56
C MET A 674 11.78 25.29 -19.99
N LEU A 675 10.75 26.13 -20.11
CA LEU A 675 10.91 27.54 -20.44
C LEU A 675 10.02 28.44 -19.58
N VAL A 676 10.56 29.59 -19.21
CA VAL A 676 9.82 30.67 -18.56
C VAL A 676 9.90 31.95 -19.38
N TYR A 677 8.77 32.65 -19.47
CA TYR A 677 8.63 33.95 -20.14
C TYR A 677 8.43 35.01 -19.07
N LEU A 678 9.28 36.05 -19.09
CA LEU A 678 9.19 37.16 -18.16
C LEU A 678 9.24 38.49 -18.91
N SER A 679 8.75 39.56 -18.29
CA SER A 679 8.91 40.92 -18.81
C SER A 679 9.49 41.86 -17.76
N PRO A 680 10.37 42.81 -18.13
CA PRO A 680 10.88 43.78 -17.17
C PRO A 680 9.78 44.77 -16.76
N ALA A 681 9.61 45.01 -15.45
CA ALA A 681 8.75 46.07 -14.92
C ALA A 681 9.53 47.02 -14.00
N HIS A 682 8.88 48.08 -13.50
CA HIS A 682 9.52 49.04 -12.58
C HIS A 682 9.86 48.38 -11.23
N ASP A 683 9.00 47.49 -10.77
CA ASP A 683 9.11 46.83 -9.45
C ASP A 683 9.68 45.40 -9.58
N GLY A 684 10.52 45.15 -10.60
CA GLY A 684 11.17 43.87 -10.88
C GLY A 684 10.51 43.05 -12.00
N ALA A 685 11.08 41.87 -12.26
CA ALA A 685 10.61 40.96 -13.30
C ALA A 685 9.18 40.47 -13.04
N VAL A 686 8.37 40.44 -14.09
CA VAL A 686 6.99 39.94 -14.05
C VAL A 686 6.89 38.64 -14.84
N LEU A 687 6.43 37.56 -14.21
CA LEU A 687 6.13 36.30 -14.87
C LEU A 687 4.99 36.47 -15.89
N ARG A 688 5.16 35.90 -17.08
CA ARG A 688 4.18 36.02 -18.19
C ARG A 688 3.63 34.68 -18.65
N HIS A 689 4.42 33.61 -18.57
CA HIS A 689 4.02 32.25 -18.95
C HIS A 689 5.15 31.28 -18.60
N ALA A 690 4.84 30.00 -18.46
CA ALA A 690 5.82 28.91 -18.45
C ALA A 690 5.30 27.74 -19.28
N GLU A 691 6.18 27.04 -19.99
CA GLU A 691 5.81 25.84 -20.76
C GLU A 691 6.93 24.79 -20.78
N LEU A 692 6.55 23.54 -21.04
CA LEU A 692 7.50 22.48 -21.37
C LEU A 692 8.16 22.74 -22.73
N GLY A 693 9.47 22.55 -22.78
CA GLY A 693 10.22 22.53 -24.02
C GLY A 693 10.20 21.14 -24.67
N ARG A 694 10.71 21.03 -25.89
CA ARG A 694 10.68 19.78 -26.66
C ARG A 694 11.71 18.74 -26.20
N ALA A 695 12.69 19.14 -25.39
CA ALA A 695 13.66 18.22 -24.79
C ALA A 695 13.16 17.63 -23.45
N HIS A 696 11.93 17.96 -23.04
CA HIS A 696 11.29 17.34 -21.89
C HIS A 696 10.87 15.91 -22.20
N VAL A 697 11.11 14.97 -21.26
CA VAL A 697 10.76 13.56 -21.43
C VAL A 697 9.25 13.36 -21.62
N LEU A 698 8.45 14.22 -20.99
CA LEU A 698 6.98 14.28 -21.12
C LEU A 698 6.48 15.46 -21.99
N ALA A 699 7.29 15.97 -22.92
CA ALA A 699 6.86 17.07 -23.78
C ALA A 699 5.53 16.73 -24.49
N GLU A 700 4.48 17.52 -24.23
CA GLU A 700 3.15 17.27 -24.78
C GLU A 700 3.17 17.15 -26.30
N ARG A 701 2.75 15.98 -26.79
CA ARG A 701 2.32 15.79 -28.18
C ARG A 701 0.82 16.06 -28.23
N THR A 702 0.31 16.46 -29.38
CA THR A 702 -1.11 16.76 -29.60
C THR A 702 -1.95 15.49 -29.42
N GLY A 703 -2.28 15.17 -28.16
CA GLY A 703 -2.87 13.91 -27.72
C GLY A 703 -4.26 14.05 -27.11
N GLY A 704 -4.93 12.91 -26.96
CA GLY A 704 -6.21 12.79 -26.26
C GLY A 704 -6.11 13.05 -24.75
N LEU A 705 -7.21 12.86 -24.02
CA LEU A 705 -7.22 13.06 -22.58
C LEU A 705 -6.35 12.00 -21.88
N VAL A 706 -6.34 10.76 -22.37
CA VAL A 706 -5.48 9.66 -21.88
C VAL A 706 -3.98 10.02 -21.94
N GLU A 707 -3.49 10.50 -23.08
CA GLU A 707 -2.09 10.88 -23.27
C GLU A 707 -1.72 12.07 -22.38
N ARG A 708 -2.56 13.12 -22.39
CA ARG A 708 -2.39 14.27 -21.50
C ARG A 708 -2.51 13.91 -20.04
N SER A 709 -3.11 12.76 -19.69
CA SER A 709 -3.29 12.21 -18.33
C SER A 709 -2.28 11.11 -17.97
N ARG A 710 -1.25 10.87 -18.82
CA ARG A 710 -0.13 9.94 -18.55
C ARG A 710 -0.62 8.55 -18.10
N LEU A 711 -1.71 8.07 -18.70
CA LEU A 711 -2.31 6.76 -18.39
C LEU A 711 -1.74 5.62 -19.25
N GLY A 712 -0.66 5.88 -20.01
CA GLY A 712 0.02 4.88 -20.82
C GLY A 712 -0.79 4.37 -22.03
N LYS A 713 -0.34 3.24 -22.60
CA LYS A 713 -1.02 2.53 -23.69
C LYS A 713 -2.23 1.75 -23.15
N LEU A 714 -3.32 2.47 -22.88
CA LEU A 714 -4.44 1.95 -22.10
C LEU A 714 -5.21 0.80 -22.77
N ASP A 715 -5.60 0.90 -24.04
CA ASP A 715 -6.57 -0.04 -24.64
C ASP A 715 -6.13 -1.53 -24.63
N PRO A 716 -4.92 -1.92 -25.11
CA PRO A 716 -4.53 -3.33 -25.13
C PRO A 716 -4.41 -3.93 -23.73
N TRP A 717 -3.92 -3.14 -22.78
CA TRP A 717 -3.78 -3.54 -21.38
C TRP A 717 -5.15 -3.66 -20.71
N PHE A 718 -6.05 -2.70 -20.95
CA PHE A 718 -7.34 -2.63 -20.30
C PHE A 718 -8.21 -3.85 -20.65
N ASP A 719 -8.28 -4.19 -21.94
CA ASP A 719 -9.08 -5.33 -22.40
C ASP A 719 -8.51 -6.65 -21.88
N ASP A 720 -7.17 -6.75 -21.77
CA ASP A 720 -6.51 -7.92 -21.21
C ASP A 720 -6.70 -8.05 -19.69
N HIS A 721 -6.58 -6.94 -18.96
CA HIS A 721 -6.82 -6.91 -17.52
C HIS A 721 -8.28 -7.24 -17.20
N ALA A 722 -9.24 -6.71 -17.99
CA ALA A 722 -10.65 -7.07 -17.88
C ALA A 722 -10.86 -8.59 -18.10
N ARG A 723 -10.29 -9.18 -19.16
CA ARG A 723 -10.37 -10.64 -19.39
C ARG A 723 -9.80 -11.45 -18.23
N ARG A 724 -8.65 -11.04 -17.68
CA ARG A 724 -8.02 -11.69 -16.52
C ARG A 724 -8.88 -11.59 -15.26
N ARG A 725 -9.53 -10.46 -15.05
CA ARG A 725 -10.43 -10.22 -13.91
C ARG A 725 -11.68 -11.10 -13.97
N HIS A 726 -12.21 -11.39 -15.16
CA HIS A 726 -13.44 -12.17 -15.38
C HIS A 726 -13.18 -13.65 -15.78
N GLY A 727 -11.98 -14.18 -15.54
CA GLY A 727 -11.51 -15.43 -16.15
C GLY A 727 -11.65 -16.69 -15.28
N ALA A 728 -12.65 -17.52 -15.61
CA ALA A 728 -12.95 -18.86 -15.08
C ALA A 728 -11.82 -19.95 -15.19
N HIS A 729 -10.58 -19.56 -15.47
CA HIS A 729 -9.43 -20.46 -15.64
C HIS A 729 -8.15 -19.91 -14.97
N ARG A 730 -8.28 -19.39 -13.74
CA ARG A 730 -7.13 -19.07 -12.90
C ARG A 730 -6.68 -20.31 -12.12
N ASP A 731 -5.36 -20.56 -12.09
CA ASP A 731 -4.76 -21.57 -11.22
C ASP A 731 -5.07 -21.27 -9.74
N ILE A 732 -5.36 -22.32 -8.96
CA ILE A 732 -5.61 -22.20 -7.51
C ILE A 732 -4.30 -21.78 -6.85
N THR A 733 -4.25 -20.55 -6.37
CA THR A 733 -3.10 -20.01 -5.62
C THR A 733 -3.05 -20.61 -4.20
N PRO A 734 -1.91 -20.53 -3.49
CA PRO A 734 -1.85 -20.92 -2.08
C PRO A 734 -2.86 -20.15 -1.19
N ALA A 735 -3.18 -18.89 -1.51
CA ALA A 735 -4.23 -18.14 -0.82
C ALA A 735 -5.65 -18.67 -1.12
N ASP A 736 -5.87 -19.16 -2.35
CA ASP A 736 -7.12 -19.86 -2.69
C ASP A 736 -7.22 -21.19 -1.93
N GLN A 737 -6.10 -21.85 -1.60
CA GLN A 737 -6.12 -23.05 -0.77
C GLN A 737 -6.61 -22.75 0.64
N GLU A 738 -6.31 -21.59 1.21
CA GLU A 738 -6.86 -21.16 2.51
C GLU A 738 -8.38 -20.95 2.44
N ASN A 739 -8.87 -20.28 1.38
CA ASN A 739 -10.31 -20.11 1.17
C ASN A 739 -11.03 -21.44 0.93
N VAL A 740 -10.40 -22.35 0.17
CA VAL A 740 -10.89 -23.71 -0.03
C VAL A 740 -10.95 -24.46 1.30
N SER A 741 -9.88 -24.41 2.11
CA SER A 741 -9.84 -25.04 3.44
C SER A 741 -10.93 -24.49 4.34
N ARG A 742 -11.13 -23.16 4.38
CA ARG A 742 -12.20 -22.53 5.18
C ARG A 742 -13.60 -22.98 4.78
N LEU A 743 -13.86 -23.09 3.47
CA LEU A 743 -15.15 -23.61 2.97
C LEU A 743 -15.32 -25.09 3.28
N VAL A 744 -14.24 -25.88 3.19
CA VAL A 744 -14.23 -27.31 3.54
C VAL A 744 -14.47 -27.54 5.03
N GLU A 745 -13.81 -26.78 5.90
CA GLU A 745 -14.03 -26.78 7.35
C GLU A 745 -15.45 -26.36 7.71
N ALA A 746 -16.03 -25.42 6.96
CA ALA A 746 -17.42 -25.01 7.08
C ALA A 746 -18.43 -26.03 6.51
N GLY A 747 -17.96 -27.18 5.98
CA GLY A 747 -18.78 -28.31 5.55
C GLY A 747 -19.09 -28.39 4.05
N LEU A 748 -18.42 -27.61 3.21
CA LEU A 748 -18.56 -27.67 1.75
C LEU A 748 -17.61 -28.74 1.15
N PRO A 749 -18.04 -29.59 0.20
CA PRO A 749 -17.14 -30.53 -0.47
C PRO A 749 -15.97 -29.81 -1.17
N ASP A 750 -14.74 -30.36 -1.09
CA ASP A 750 -13.52 -29.75 -1.66
C ASP A 750 -13.67 -29.35 -3.14
N THR A 751 -14.29 -30.20 -3.95
CA THR A 751 -14.52 -29.90 -5.37
C THR A 751 -15.41 -28.67 -5.57
N THR A 752 -16.47 -28.54 -4.76
CA THR A 752 -17.39 -27.40 -4.78
C THR A 752 -16.70 -26.15 -4.20
N ALA A 753 -15.94 -26.29 -3.12
CA ALA A 753 -15.16 -25.20 -2.53
C ALA A 753 -14.14 -24.61 -3.52
N ARG A 754 -13.46 -25.46 -4.29
CA ARG A 754 -12.59 -25.04 -5.39
C ARG A 754 -13.37 -24.32 -6.50
N GLY A 755 -14.56 -24.82 -6.84
CA GLY A 755 -15.44 -24.18 -7.81
C GLY A 755 -15.84 -22.77 -7.38
N VAL A 756 -16.33 -22.61 -6.15
CA VAL A 756 -16.71 -21.32 -5.55
C VAL A 756 -15.52 -20.37 -5.53
N THR A 757 -14.35 -20.85 -5.08
CA THR A 757 -13.16 -20.02 -4.92
C THR A 757 -12.60 -19.56 -6.26
N ARG A 758 -12.55 -20.44 -7.29
CA ARG A 758 -12.09 -20.06 -8.64
C ARG A 758 -12.93 -18.99 -9.30
N GLN A 759 -14.22 -18.95 -8.97
CA GLN A 759 -15.17 -17.98 -9.49
C GLN A 759 -15.26 -16.72 -8.61
N GLY A 760 -14.46 -16.61 -7.53
CA GLY A 760 -14.49 -15.46 -6.63
C GLY A 760 -15.78 -15.33 -5.80
N LEU A 761 -16.55 -16.41 -5.65
CA LEU A 761 -17.90 -16.40 -5.05
C LEU A 761 -17.91 -16.71 -3.53
N THR A 762 -16.73 -16.81 -2.89
CA THR A 762 -16.59 -17.25 -1.49
C THR A 762 -17.39 -16.38 -0.52
N SER A 763 -17.31 -15.06 -0.64
CA SER A 763 -18.01 -14.15 0.27
C SER A 763 -19.53 -14.22 0.08
N GLN A 764 -19.99 -14.28 -1.16
CA GLN A 764 -21.42 -14.34 -1.52
C GLN A 764 -22.07 -15.63 -1.00
N VAL A 765 -21.36 -16.76 -1.11
CA VAL A 765 -21.82 -18.06 -0.60
C VAL A 765 -21.88 -18.06 0.93
N LEU A 766 -20.85 -17.53 1.60
CA LEU A 766 -20.82 -17.43 3.07
C LEU A 766 -21.87 -16.46 3.60
N ASP A 767 -22.03 -15.30 2.97
CA ASP A 767 -23.02 -14.28 3.35
C ASP A 767 -24.44 -14.83 3.21
N LEU A 768 -24.75 -15.54 2.12
CA LEU A 768 -26.07 -16.14 1.92
C LEU A 768 -26.37 -17.23 2.96
N ALA A 769 -25.43 -18.14 3.21
CA ALA A 769 -25.56 -19.17 4.24
C ALA A 769 -25.66 -18.58 5.66
N GLY A 770 -24.96 -17.48 5.93
CA GLY A 770 -25.04 -16.76 7.20
C GLY A 770 -26.31 -15.92 7.36
N SER A 771 -27.06 -15.69 6.28
CA SER A 771 -28.21 -14.79 6.29
C SER A 771 -29.52 -15.43 6.78
N ASP A 772 -29.59 -16.76 6.82
CA ASP A 772 -30.73 -17.52 7.30
C ASP A 772 -30.26 -18.89 7.82
N ALA A 773 -30.60 -19.22 9.07
CA ALA A 773 -30.23 -20.51 9.68
C ALA A 773 -30.80 -21.74 8.94
N GLY A 774 -31.82 -21.55 8.08
CA GLY A 774 -32.40 -22.58 7.23
C GLY A 774 -31.68 -22.82 5.89
N ILE A 775 -30.67 -22.03 5.52
CA ILE A 775 -29.91 -22.18 4.27
C ILE A 775 -28.56 -22.84 4.56
N SER A 776 -28.34 -24.04 4.01
CA SER A 776 -27.04 -24.70 4.09
C SER A 776 -26.02 -24.11 3.12
N LEU A 777 -24.74 -24.22 3.47
CA LEU A 777 -23.62 -23.78 2.63
C LEU A 777 -23.63 -24.45 1.24
N ASN A 778 -24.08 -25.72 1.16
CA ASN A 778 -24.24 -26.43 -0.11
C ASN A 778 -25.34 -25.81 -1.00
N GLN A 779 -26.47 -25.42 -0.42
CA GLN A 779 -27.56 -24.77 -1.17
C GLN A 779 -27.16 -23.39 -1.68
N ALA A 780 -26.42 -22.63 -0.87
CA ALA A 780 -25.86 -21.35 -1.28
C ALA A 780 -24.86 -21.52 -2.43
N ALA A 781 -23.93 -22.46 -2.31
CA ALA A 781 -22.95 -22.75 -3.36
C ALA A 781 -23.61 -23.22 -4.67
N ASP A 782 -24.59 -24.12 -4.60
CA ASP A 782 -25.30 -24.63 -5.77
C ASP A 782 -26.09 -23.54 -6.51
N LEU A 783 -26.79 -22.67 -5.76
CA LEU A 783 -27.48 -21.52 -6.36
C LEU A 783 -26.51 -20.66 -7.16
N TYR A 784 -25.36 -20.32 -6.56
CA TYR A 784 -24.39 -19.42 -7.17
C TYR A 784 -23.65 -20.04 -8.36
N LEU A 785 -23.22 -21.29 -8.23
CA LEU A 785 -22.48 -22.00 -9.28
C LEU A 785 -23.36 -22.45 -10.44
N THR A 786 -24.66 -22.66 -10.21
CA THR A 786 -25.59 -23.16 -11.24
C THR A 786 -26.46 -22.03 -11.78
N HIS A 787 -27.39 -21.52 -10.97
CA HIS A 787 -28.46 -20.65 -11.47
C HIS A 787 -28.03 -19.20 -11.63
N VAL A 788 -27.25 -18.67 -10.69
CA VAL A 788 -26.72 -17.30 -10.78
C VAL A 788 -25.69 -17.21 -11.90
N HIS A 789 -24.81 -18.20 -12.03
CA HIS A 789 -23.84 -18.25 -13.13
C HIS A 789 -24.53 -18.29 -14.50
N GLN A 790 -25.54 -19.17 -14.69
CA GLN A 790 -26.31 -19.21 -15.93
C GLN A 790 -27.09 -17.92 -16.21
N ALA A 791 -27.59 -17.25 -15.16
CA ALA A 791 -28.25 -15.96 -15.31
C ALA A 791 -27.24 -14.87 -15.72
N ALA A 792 -26.04 -14.89 -15.16
CA ALA A 792 -24.95 -13.98 -15.49
C ALA A 792 -24.47 -14.18 -16.94
N ASP A 793 -24.27 -15.44 -17.36
CA ASP A 793 -23.94 -15.81 -18.75
C ASP A 793 -25.00 -15.30 -19.74
N ALA A 794 -26.28 -15.53 -19.44
CA ALA A 794 -27.39 -15.07 -20.27
C ALA A 794 -27.49 -13.53 -20.37
N LEU A 795 -26.85 -12.81 -19.45
CA LEU A 795 -26.78 -11.35 -19.42
C LEU A 795 -25.42 -10.81 -19.90
N GLY A 796 -24.45 -11.68 -20.20
CA GLY A 796 -23.10 -11.30 -20.64
C GLY A 796 -22.28 -10.60 -19.55
N VAL A 797 -22.50 -10.95 -18.28
CA VAL A 797 -21.80 -10.39 -17.11
C VAL A 797 -21.19 -11.51 -16.25
N ASP A 798 -20.23 -11.17 -15.38
CA ASP A 798 -19.67 -12.12 -14.42
C ASP A 798 -20.68 -12.41 -13.29
N ALA A 799 -20.65 -13.61 -12.74
CA ALA A 799 -21.48 -13.99 -11.61
C ALA A 799 -21.17 -13.17 -10.34
N THR A 800 -19.92 -12.73 -10.14
CA THR A 800 -19.56 -11.85 -9.01
C THR A 800 -20.09 -10.43 -9.18
N ASP A 801 -20.30 -10.02 -10.43
CA ASP A 801 -20.71 -8.66 -10.82
C ASP A 801 -22.23 -8.55 -11.06
N LEU A 802 -22.95 -9.67 -10.93
CA LEU A 802 -24.40 -9.68 -11.02
C LEU A 802 -24.98 -8.94 -9.82
N ALA A 803 -25.79 -7.89 -10.07
CA ALA A 803 -26.47 -7.09 -9.05
C ALA A 803 -27.63 -7.88 -8.38
N PHE A 804 -27.33 -9.06 -7.87
CA PHE A 804 -28.25 -10.00 -7.26
C PHE A 804 -28.02 -10.01 -5.76
N SER A 805 -28.90 -9.31 -5.03
CA SER A 805 -28.74 -9.11 -3.58
C SER A 805 -28.88 -10.42 -2.80
N THR A 806 -28.24 -10.50 -1.63
CA THR A 806 -28.38 -11.66 -0.72
C THR A 806 -29.84 -11.89 -0.31
N GLY A 807 -30.65 -10.82 -0.21
CA GLY A 807 -32.08 -10.91 0.06
C GLY A 807 -32.84 -11.60 -1.09
N ALA A 808 -32.61 -11.17 -2.33
CA ALA A 808 -33.22 -11.79 -3.51
C ALA A 808 -32.74 -13.24 -3.68
N ALA A 809 -31.45 -13.53 -3.44
CA ALA A 809 -30.91 -14.89 -3.45
C ALA A 809 -31.59 -15.81 -2.43
N ARG A 810 -31.84 -15.29 -1.22
CA ARG A 810 -32.59 -16.00 -0.17
C ARG A 810 -34.02 -16.29 -0.60
N ASP A 811 -34.72 -15.32 -1.17
CA ASP A 811 -36.12 -15.46 -1.57
C ASP A 811 -36.27 -16.41 -2.77
N VAL A 812 -35.37 -16.36 -3.76
CA VAL A 812 -35.28 -17.35 -4.84
C VAL A 812 -35.05 -18.75 -4.29
N LEU A 813 -34.12 -18.92 -3.34
CA LEU A 813 -33.89 -20.22 -2.69
C LEU A 813 -35.11 -20.73 -1.93
N ARG A 814 -35.85 -19.85 -1.24
CA ARG A 814 -37.08 -20.23 -0.52
C ARG A 814 -38.18 -20.68 -1.49
N LEU A 815 -38.34 -19.99 -2.62
CA LEU A 815 -39.27 -20.40 -3.67
C LEU A 815 -38.88 -21.73 -4.29
N LEU A 816 -37.59 -21.99 -4.52
CA LEU A 816 -37.09 -23.28 -4.98
C LEU A 816 -37.31 -24.39 -3.95
N ALA A 817 -36.99 -24.14 -2.68
CA ALA A 817 -37.11 -25.12 -1.61
C ALA A 817 -38.57 -25.50 -1.34
N SER A 818 -39.50 -24.54 -1.39
CA SER A 818 -40.93 -24.78 -1.28
C SER A 818 -41.55 -25.42 -2.54
N GLY A 819 -40.81 -25.42 -3.65
CA GLY A 819 -41.30 -25.85 -4.97
C GLY A 819 -42.27 -24.86 -5.61
N ALA A 820 -42.40 -23.65 -5.05
CA ALA A 820 -43.25 -22.58 -5.55
C ALA A 820 -42.81 -22.09 -6.93
N ILE A 821 -41.56 -22.34 -7.32
CA ILE A 821 -41.07 -22.21 -8.70
C ILE A 821 -40.32 -23.48 -9.09
N ARG A 822 -40.19 -23.73 -10.40
CA ARG A 822 -39.41 -24.87 -10.90
C ARG A 822 -37.92 -24.50 -10.99
N PRO A 823 -36.98 -25.45 -10.81
CA PRO A 823 -35.55 -25.18 -10.97
C PRO A 823 -35.17 -24.57 -12.33
N GLU A 824 -35.83 -24.99 -13.40
CA GLU A 824 -35.62 -24.43 -14.75
C GLU A 824 -36.02 -22.94 -14.88
N ASP A 825 -36.94 -22.47 -14.03
CA ASP A 825 -37.42 -21.09 -14.06
C ASP A 825 -36.55 -20.15 -13.19
N ALA A 826 -35.66 -20.71 -12.35
CA ALA A 826 -34.81 -19.96 -11.45
C ALA A 826 -33.94 -18.94 -12.19
N VAL A 827 -33.36 -19.33 -13.33
CA VAL A 827 -32.52 -18.44 -14.16
C VAL A 827 -33.33 -17.25 -14.67
N THR A 828 -34.54 -17.49 -15.18
CA THR A 828 -35.43 -16.41 -15.64
C THR A 828 -35.84 -15.51 -14.48
N LEU A 829 -36.17 -16.07 -13.32
CA LEU A 829 -36.55 -15.29 -12.14
C LEU A 829 -35.39 -14.46 -11.61
N ILE A 830 -34.17 -15.00 -11.57
CA ILE A 830 -32.95 -14.26 -11.20
C ILE A 830 -32.75 -13.09 -12.16
N ARG A 831 -32.88 -13.31 -13.48
CA ARG A 831 -32.77 -12.23 -14.48
C ARG A 831 -33.84 -11.15 -14.29
N LEU A 832 -35.09 -11.54 -14.03
CA LEU A 832 -36.16 -10.59 -13.73
C LEU A 832 -35.87 -9.80 -12.46
N SER A 833 -35.35 -10.47 -11.43
CA SER A 833 -35.00 -9.87 -10.13
C SER A 833 -33.84 -8.89 -10.26
N VAL A 834 -32.82 -9.23 -11.05
CA VAL A 834 -31.69 -8.35 -11.37
C VAL A 834 -32.15 -7.14 -12.20
N GLY A 835 -33.06 -7.34 -13.15
CA GLY A 835 -33.62 -6.25 -13.97
C GLY A 835 -34.60 -5.33 -13.22
N ASN A 836 -35.19 -5.80 -12.11
CA ASN A 836 -36.22 -5.08 -11.35
C ASN A 836 -35.95 -5.18 -9.83
N PRO A 837 -34.82 -4.65 -9.33
CA PRO A 837 -34.39 -4.86 -7.95
C PRO A 837 -35.31 -4.25 -6.88
N ALA A 838 -36.21 -3.34 -7.27
CA ALA A 838 -37.18 -2.71 -6.39
C ALA A 838 -38.48 -3.54 -6.21
N VAL A 839 -38.66 -4.61 -7.00
CA VAL A 839 -39.85 -5.47 -6.96
C VAL A 839 -39.50 -6.77 -6.23
N SER A 840 -40.39 -7.27 -5.38
CA SER A 840 -40.12 -8.51 -4.65
C SER A 840 -40.04 -9.71 -5.60
N VAL A 841 -39.19 -10.67 -5.25
CA VAL A 841 -38.97 -11.89 -6.05
C VAL A 841 -40.28 -12.65 -6.26
N GLU A 842 -41.15 -12.72 -5.24
CA GLU A 842 -42.47 -13.37 -5.33
C GLU A 842 -43.40 -12.67 -6.31
N THR A 843 -43.38 -11.33 -6.34
CA THR A 843 -44.21 -10.54 -7.25
C THR A 843 -43.75 -10.77 -8.69
N LEU A 844 -42.43 -10.74 -8.93
CA LEU A 844 -41.84 -11.03 -10.23
C LEU A 844 -42.10 -12.46 -10.70
N ALA A 845 -42.08 -13.44 -9.78
CA ALA A 845 -42.44 -14.81 -10.09
C ALA A 845 -43.92 -14.92 -10.49
N GLY A 846 -44.81 -14.18 -9.84
CA GLY A 846 -46.24 -14.13 -10.17
C GLY A 846 -46.51 -13.46 -11.52
N GLU A 847 -45.97 -12.27 -11.75
CA GLU A 847 -46.12 -11.52 -13.00
C GLU A 847 -45.47 -12.24 -14.19
N GLY A 848 -44.35 -12.92 -13.96
CA GLY A 848 -43.65 -13.75 -14.94
C GLY A 848 -44.32 -15.10 -15.22
N GLY A 849 -45.40 -15.45 -14.51
CA GLY A 849 -46.08 -16.75 -14.66
C GLY A 849 -45.22 -17.95 -14.27
N LEU A 850 -44.27 -17.75 -13.34
CA LEU A 850 -43.28 -18.75 -12.92
C LEU A 850 -43.73 -19.54 -11.67
N LEU A 851 -44.82 -19.13 -11.03
CA LEU A 851 -45.35 -19.79 -9.85
C LEU A 851 -46.03 -21.12 -10.18
N THR A 852 -45.78 -22.14 -9.36
CA THR A 852 -46.39 -23.45 -9.48
C THR A 852 -47.76 -23.52 -8.81
N GLU A 853 -48.65 -24.34 -9.36
CA GLU A 853 -50.02 -24.49 -8.89
C GLU A 853 -50.13 -25.53 -7.77
N HIS A 854 -50.80 -25.18 -6.68
CA HIS A 854 -51.04 -26.05 -5.51
C HIS A 854 -52.42 -26.75 -5.52
N SER A 855 -53.09 -26.83 -6.67
CA SER A 855 -54.47 -27.32 -6.77
C SER A 855 -54.62 -28.82 -6.50
N THR A 856 -55.15 -29.17 -5.33
CA THR A 856 -55.50 -30.55 -4.95
C THR A 856 -56.54 -31.17 -5.90
N SER A 857 -57.49 -30.38 -6.39
CA SER A 857 -58.50 -30.81 -7.38
C SER A 857 -57.90 -31.28 -8.71
N LEU A 858 -56.70 -30.79 -9.05
CA LEU A 858 -55.98 -31.15 -10.26
C LEU A 858 -55.22 -32.47 -10.04
N LEU A 859 -54.66 -32.68 -8.85
CA LEU A 859 -54.05 -33.93 -8.43
C LEU A 859 -55.08 -35.08 -8.33
N ASP A 860 -56.28 -34.82 -7.82
CA ASP A 860 -57.38 -35.81 -7.77
C ASP A 860 -57.78 -36.30 -9.18
N ARG A 861 -57.81 -35.39 -10.17
CA ARG A 861 -58.12 -35.72 -11.58
C ARG A 861 -57.04 -36.59 -12.22
N VAL A 862 -55.77 -36.37 -11.89
CA VAL A 862 -54.66 -37.20 -12.40
C VAL A 862 -54.72 -38.62 -11.83
N LEU A 863 -55.14 -38.79 -10.57
CA LEU A 863 -55.41 -40.12 -10.01
C LEU A 863 -56.56 -40.83 -10.69
N ALA A 864 -57.68 -40.14 -10.93
CA ALA A 864 -58.81 -40.72 -11.65
C ALA A 864 -58.41 -41.21 -13.05
N GLY A 865 -57.48 -40.51 -13.72
CA GLY A 865 -56.93 -40.90 -15.03
C GLY A 865 -55.81 -41.95 -14.99
N SER A 866 -55.29 -42.31 -13.81
CA SER A 866 -54.16 -43.25 -13.67
C SER A 866 -54.55 -44.73 -13.75
N GLY A 867 -55.86 -45.02 -13.76
CA GLY A 867 -56.40 -46.39 -13.82
C GLY A 867 -56.29 -47.18 -12.52
N HIS A 868 -55.83 -46.55 -11.43
CA HIS A 868 -55.74 -47.15 -10.10
C HIS A 868 -56.76 -46.55 -9.14
N THR A 869 -57.44 -47.41 -8.38
CA THR A 869 -58.26 -46.94 -7.25
C THR A 869 -57.39 -46.70 -6.01
N VAL A 870 -57.81 -45.80 -5.12
CA VAL A 870 -57.08 -45.53 -3.85
C VAL A 870 -56.92 -46.81 -3.03
N ASP A 871 -57.92 -47.71 -3.06
CA ASP A 871 -57.87 -49.00 -2.37
C ASP A 871 -56.86 -49.98 -2.99
N GLU A 872 -56.67 -49.96 -4.32
CA GLU A 872 -55.62 -50.75 -4.99
C GLU A 872 -54.22 -50.29 -4.58
N LEU A 873 -53.98 -48.98 -4.56
CA LEU A 873 -52.70 -48.39 -4.16
C LEU A 873 -52.36 -48.75 -2.70
N ARG A 874 -53.35 -48.78 -1.82
CA ARG A 874 -53.19 -49.14 -0.40
C ARG A 874 -52.84 -50.61 -0.19
N ARG A 875 -53.26 -51.51 -1.09
CA ARG A 875 -53.01 -52.97 -1.01
C ARG A 875 -51.72 -53.42 -1.69
N MET A 876 -51.00 -52.52 -2.36
CA MET A 876 -49.73 -52.84 -3.03
C MET A 876 -48.62 -53.18 -2.02
N ASN A 877 -47.83 -54.21 -2.34
CA ASN A 877 -46.61 -54.51 -1.60
C ASN A 877 -45.57 -53.38 -1.75
N ALA A 878 -44.57 -53.35 -0.88
CA ALA A 878 -43.57 -52.26 -0.83
C ALA A 878 -42.79 -52.05 -2.14
N LYS A 879 -42.55 -53.12 -2.92
CA LYS A 879 -41.82 -53.05 -4.19
C LYS A 879 -42.67 -52.40 -5.29
N ASP A 880 -43.94 -52.77 -5.38
CA ASP A 880 -44.89 -52.22 -6.36
C ASP A 880 -45.30 -50.78 -6.01
N ARG A 881 -45.37 -50.45 -4.72
CA ARG A 881 -45.62 -49.09 -4.20
C ARG A 881 -44.64 -48.05 -4.75
N ARG A 882 -43.33 -48.32 -4.67
CA ARG A 882 -42.30 -47.40 -5.18
C ARG A 882 -42.43 -47.17 -6.68
N LYS A 883 -42.76 -48.22 -7.44
CA LYS A 883 -42.94 -48.15 -8.90
C LYS A 883 -44.21 -47.38 -9.27
N ALA A 884 -45.32 -47.59 -8.56
CA ALA A 884 -46.57 -46.85 -8.72
C ALA A 884 -46.39 -45.36 -8.37
N ARG A 885 -45.74 -45.06 -7.23
CA ARG A 885 -45.40 -43.69 -6.82
C ARG A 885 -44.63 -42.94 -7.90
N ASN A 886 -43.52 -43.54 -8.38
CA ASN A 886 -42.70 -42.90 -9.40
C ASN A 886 -43.44 -42.73 -10.74
N ARG A 887 -44.33 -43.67 -11.10
CA ARG A 887 -45.19 -43.55 -12.29
C ARG A 887 -46.21 -42.41 -12.15
N LEU A 888 -46.87 -42.29 -11.00
CA LEU A 888 -47.83 -41.23 -10.72
C LEU A 888 -47.15 -39.85 -10.74
N LEU A 889 -46.02 -39.70 -10.04
CA LEU A 889 -45.24 -38.45 -10.08
C LEU A 889 -44.73 -38.12 -11.49
N GLY A 890 -44.30 -39.13 -12.25
CA GLY A 890 -43.92 -38.96 -13.65
C GLY A 890 -45.08 -38.59 -14.57
N ALA A 891 -46.29 -39.10 -14.30
CA ALA A 891 -47.50 -38.73 -15.04
C ALA A 891 -47.94 -37.29 -14.74
N ILE A 892 -47.98 -36.92 -13.46
CA ILE A 892 -48.28 -35.56 -13.00
C ILE A 892 -47.31 -34.57 -13.65
N ARG A 893 -46.00 -34.83 -13.57
CA ARG A 893 -44.97 -33.96 -14.16
C ARG A 893 -45.12 -33.78 -15.68
N ARG A 894 -45.56 -34.81 -16.40
CA ARG A 894 -45.73 -34.74 -17.86
C ARG A 894 -47.03 -34.07 -18.30
N GLN A 895 -48.13 -34.35 -17.62
CA GLN A 895 -49.47 -33.88 -18.02
C GLN A 895 -49.75 -32.47 -17.50
N HIS A 896 -49.16 -32.10 -16.37
CA HIS A 896 -49.40 -30.83 -15.70
C HIS A 896 -48.08 -30.24 -15.18
N PRO A 897 -47.26 -29.69 -16.10
CA PRO A 897 -45.90 -29.23 -15.80
C PRO A 897 -45.84 -28.02 -14.85
N THR A 898 -46.97 -27.35 -14.60
CA THR A 898 -47.09 -26.21 -13.69
C THR A 898 -47.39 -26.61 -12.24
N VAL A 899 -47.66 -27.88 -11.95
CA VAL A 899 -48.03 -28.34 -10.60
C VAL A 899 -46.83 -28.36 -9.67
N ASN A 900 -47.01 -27.90 -8.42
CA ASN A 900 -45.97 -27.98 -7.40
C ASN A 900 -45.65 -29.46 -7.08
N MET A 901 -44.45 -29.90 -7.45
CA MET A 901 -44.04 -31.30 -7.32
C MET A 901 -43.84 -31.76 -5.87
N ASN A 902 -43.54 -30.85 -4.95
CA ASN A 902 -43.46 -31.18 -3.52
C ASN A 902 -44.86 -31.44 -2.94
N ALA A 903 -45.84 -30.60 -3.31
CA ALA A 903 -47.23 -30.81 -2.95
C ALA A 903 -47.78 -32.10 -3.58
N ALA A 904 -47.46 -32.36 -4.84
CA ALA A 904 -47.80 -33.60 -5.53
C ALA A 904 -47.18 -34.83 -4.85
N ALA A 905 -45.91 -34.77 -4.47
CA ALA A 905 -45.22 -35.85 -3.75
C ALA A 905 -45.85 -36.11 -2.38
N ALA A 906 -46.09 -35.07 -1.59
CA ALA A 906 -46.74 -35.20 -0.28
C ALA A 906 -48.18 -35.73 -0.38
N TYR A 907 -48.90 -35.36 -1.45
CA TYR A 907 -50.23 -35.86 -1.72
C TYR A 907 -50.19 -37.33 -2.17
N VAL A 908 -49.29 -37.71 -3.09
CA VAL A 908 -49.12 -39.10 -3.52
C VAL A 908 -48.66 -40.00 -2.38
N GLU A 909 -47.77 -39.54 -1.51
CA GLU A 909 -47.33 -40.30 -0.32
C GLU A 909 -48.50 -40.56 0.65
N ARG A 910 -49.42 -39.59 0.84
CA ARG A 910 -50.63 -39.79 1.67
C ARG A 910 -51.60 -40.86 1.15
N LEU A 911 -51.48 -41.27 -0.12
CA LEU A 911 -52.32 -42.33 -0.69
C LEU A 911 -51.86 -43.72 -0.25
N PHE A 912 -50.62 -43.84 0.23
CA PHE A 912 -50.06 -45.08 0.75
C PHE A 912 -50.10 -45.06 2.29
N PRO A 913 -50.58 -46.12 2.95
CA PRO A 913 -50.55 -46.19 4.41
C PRO A 913 -49.11 -46.39 4.88
N SER A 914 -48.76 -45.74 6.01
CA SER A 914 -47.45 -45.81 6.66
C SER A 914 -46.94 -47.24 6.81
#